data_AF-A0A067KC60-F1
#
_entry.id   AF-A0A067KC60-F1
#
_cell.length_a   1.000
_cell.length_b   1.000
_cell.length_c   1.000
_cell.angle_alpha   90.00
_cell.angle_beta   90.00
_cell.angle_gamma   90.00
#
_symmetry.space_group_name_H-M   'P 1'
#
loop_
_entity.id
_entity.type
_entity.pdbx_description
1 polymer ?
#
loop_
_entity_poly.entity_id
_entity_poly.type
_entity_poly.pdbx_seq_one_letter_code
_entity_poly.pdbx_strand_id
1 'polypeptide(L)'
;MKIANGDFDTADFVIDLHLRLSNGKYEGDIMDFVYIDDVQDLTMRQIALFKHICRNVTEGFIFSGDTAQTIARGIDFRFEDIRSLFYNEFVLGSKSEGYDGRKEKGQVSKIFHLSQNFRTHAGILKLAQSVIDLLYRFFPSFVDILSHETSLIFGEAPIWLEATNDENAIVTIFGSSGNEGTNFVGFGAEQVILVRDDSAKKELYDYIGKQALVLTIMECRGLEFQDVLLYNFFGSSPLRNKWRVVYEYMKEQNLLDESSPVFNMAKHNVLCSELKQLYVAITRTRQRLWICENLEELSKPMFDYWKKKAIIQVRTLDYLLAQAMQVSSSPEEWKSRGYKVAASCFCQIYLQCGESAIERAGECFSLAGCYKLAAEVYATGNHFSDCLSACLKGELFDMGLQYIQCWKQVTADQYMVKRSKEMAKIEQEFLEKCALHYHKLNDNRAMMRYVRTFDSMDSIRTFLNALECLDELLSLEEESGNFMEAAKIAKLKGELLLEADLLGRAGDLKRAAMLIICYVFANSLWSSGSKGWPLKRFPQQEELLAKAKSFAETESSQFYELVCLESEILLHDLGNLSMMKQHLNASQRLKSIRGEILSARKILDAHFQVNSSKYVWENEFGQAAEIFESIGKLELAAECFFVLKQYERAGQIYLQCGESAIERAGECFSLAGCYKLAAEVYATEQLPREFGNVLKKRRKRNSLTLDVNVLAEAFKKIDNNLITEDQLMWALPVHLLLSILLQTGIQTLKQNPMLPIL
;
A
#
# COMPACT_ATOMS: atom_id res chain seq x y z
N MET A 1 -18.75 -24.62 38.19
CA MET A 1 -18.59 -23.78 36.98
C MET A 1 -17.99 -24.57 35.84
N LYS A 2 -16.76 -25.10 35.91
CA LYS A 2 -16.13 -25.89 34.82
C LYS A 2 -17.00 -27.01 34.22
N ILE A 3 -17.46 -27.94 35.07
CA ILE A 3 -18.33 -29.08 34.65
C ILE A 3 -19.66 -28.63 34.03
N ALA A 4 -20.21 -27.49 34.47
CA ALA A 4 -21.48 -26.97 33.95
C ALA A 4 -21.34 -26.36 32.54
N ASN A 5 -20.11 -25.97 32.15
CA ASN A 5 -19.78 -25.41 30.84
C ASN A 5 -19.15 -26.44 29.88
N GLY A 6 -18.83 -27.65 30.35
CA GLY A 6 -18.08 -28.65 29.58
C GLY A 6 -16.58 -28.34 29.45
N ASP A 7 -16.05 -27.40 30.24
CA ASP A 7 -14.64 -27.01 30.20
C ASP A 7 -13.78 -27.99 31.03
N PHE A 8 -12.61 -28.37 30.52
CA PHE A 8 -11.59 -29.16 31.23
C PHE A 8 -10.22 -28.50 31.09
N ASP A 9 -9.34 -28.68 32.07
CA ASP A 9 -7.94 -28.23 32.00
C ASP A 9 -6.92 -29.39 32.06
N THR A 10 -5.64 -29.04 32.01
CA THR A 10 -4.54 -30.02 32.07
C THR A 10 -4.55 -30.85 33.35
N ALA A 11 -4.96 -30.27 34.49
CA ALA A 11 -5.02 -31.00 35.75
C ALA A 11 -6.18 -32.02 35.73
N ASP A 12 -7.34 -31.64 35.21
CA ASP A 12 -8.49 -32.53 35.02
C ASP A 12 -8.10 -33.72 34.10
N PHE A 13 -7.41 -33.45 33.00
CA PHE A 13 -6.90 -34.47 32.07
C PHE A 13 -5.90 -35.43 32.72
N VAL A 14 -4.94 -34.89 33.48
CA VAL A 14 -3.93 -35.69 34.19
C VAL A 14 -4.58 -36.58 35.26
N ILE A 15 -5.59 -36.08 35.97
CA ILE A 15 -6.34 -36.85 36.96
C ILE A 15 -7.11 -38.00 36.28
N ASP A 16 -7.78 -37.73 35.16
CA ASP A 16 -8.48 -38.76 34.37
C ASP A 16 -7.51 -39.84 33.87
N LEU A 17 -6.32 -39.45 33.40
CA LEU A 17 -5.26 -40.40 33.02
C LEU A 17 -4.84 -41.29 34.20
N HIS A 18 -4.61 -40.72 35.38
CA HIS A 18 -4.32 -41.50 36.58
C HIS A 18 -5.43 -42.52 36.90
N LEU A 19 -6.70 -42.13 36.80
CA LEU A 19 -7.83 -43.03 37.03
C LEU A 19 -7.87 -44.18 36.03
N ARG A 20 -7.67 -43.88 34.74
CA ARG A 20 -7.65 -44.90 33.68
C ARG A 20 -6.46 -45.84 33.81
N LEU A 21 -5.27 -45.33 34.10
CA LEU A 21 -4.04 -46.11 34.28
C LEU A 21 -3.95 -46.84 35.62
N SER A 22 -4.78 -46.46 36.60
CA SER A 22 -4.93 -47.21 37.85
C SER A 22 -5.91 -48.38 37.70
N ASN A 23 -6.92 -48.25 36.82
CA ASN A 23 -7.93 -49.29 36.57
C ASN A 23 -7.57 -50.22 35.40
N GLY A 24 -6.79 -49.75 34.43
CA GLY A 24 -6.23 -50.51 33.31
C GLY A 24 -4.71 -50.59 33.41
N LYS A 25 -4.08 -51.50 32.65
CA LYS A 25 -2.61 -51.54 32.54
C LYS A 25 -2.17 -50.62 31.41
N TYR A 26 -1.03 -49.96 31.57
CA TYR A 26 -0.37 -49.27 30.46
C TYR A 26 0.03 -50.32 29.41
N GLU A 27 -0.52 -50.20 28.20
CA GLU A 27 -0.30 -51.15 27.09
C GLU A 27 0.84 -50.74 26.14
N GLY A 28 1.47 -49.57 26.38
CA GLY A 28 2.61 -49.11 25.62
C GLY A 28 3.93 -49.73 26.06
N ASP A 29 5.02 -49.26 25.44
CA ASP A 29 6.37 -49.74 25.71
C ASP A 29 6.82 -49.38 27.14
N ILE A 30 7.25 -50.38 27.88
CA ILE A 30 7.84 -50.19 29.22
C ILE A 30 9.29 -49.74 29.05
N MET A 31 9.63 -48.66 29.76
CA MET A 31 10.96 -48.06 29.76
C MET A 31 11.76 -48.58 30.95
N ASP A 32 13.03 -48.90 30.73
CA ASP A 32 13.97 -49.27 31.81
C ASP A 32 14.54 -48.05 32.55
N PHE A 33 14.66 -46.92 31.83
CA PHE A 33 15.21 -45.66 32.33
C PHE A 33 14.42 -44.46 31.79
N VAL A 34 14.18 -43.48 32.65
CA VAL A 34 13.43 -42.26 32.40
C VAL A 34 14.24 -41.07 32.92
N TYR A 35 14.66 -40.21 31.99
CA TYR A 35 15.39 -38.99 32.27
C TYR A 35 14.44 -37.81 32.05
N ILE A 36 14.23 -37.00 33.08
CA ILE A 36 13.32 -35.85 33.04
C ILE A 36 14.16 -34.61 33.29
N ASP A 37 14.35 -33.84 32.23
CA ASP A 37 14.99 -32.54 32.29
C ASP A 37 13.96 -31.43 32.49
N ASP A 38 14.39 -30.30 33.04
CA ASP A 38 13.53 -29.16 33.38
C ASP A 38 12.27 -29.56 34.20
N VAL A 39 12.45 -30.46 35.17
CA VAL A 39 11.36 -31.04 35.95
C VAL A 39 10.46 -30.01 36.67
N GLN A 40 10.97 -28.79 36.88
CA GLN A 40 10.21 -27.67 37.44
C GLN A 40 9.01 -27.21 36.59
N ASP A 41 8.86 -27.71 35.36
CA ASP A 41 7.70 -27.44 34.51
C ASP A 41 6.52 -28.37 34.72
N LEU A 42 6.78 -29.48 35.37
CA LEU A 42 5.80 -30.52 35.51
C LEU A 42 5.17 -30.38 36.88
N THR A 43 3.84 -30.42 36.90
CA THR A 43 3.13 -30.58 38.17
C THR A 43 3.50 -31.92 38.79
N MET A 44 3.47 -32.00 40.12
CA MET A 44 3.74 -33.25 40.84
C MET A 44 2.85 -34.41 40.37
N ARG A 45 1.61 -34.13 39.95
CA ARG A 45 0.70 -35.14 39.41
C ARG A 45 1.11 -35.61 38.01
N GLN A 46 1.65 -34.73 37.15
CA GLN A 46 2.21 -35.16 35.87
C GLN A 46 3.44 -36.04 36.07
N ILE A 47 4.34 -35.64 36.97
CA ILE A 47 5.52 -36.45 37.33
C ILE A 47 5.10 -37.86 37.79
N ALA A 48 4.06 -37.95 38.61
CA ALA A 48 3.55 -39.23 39.10
C ALA A 48 3.06 -40.19 37.99
N LEU A 49 2.68 -39.70 36.80
CA LEU A 49 2.26 -40.57 35.70
C LEU A 49 3.41 -41.48 35.22
N PHE A 50 4.66 -41.04 35.38
CA PHE A 50 5.82 -41.81 34.92
C PHE A 50 5.99 -43.14 35.67
N LYS A 51 5.33 -43.33 36.81
CA LYS A 51 5.32 -44.63 37.52
C LYS A 51 4.71 -45.76 36.69
N HIS A 52 3.83 -45.44 35.73
CA HIS A 52 3.17 -46.43 34.89
C HIS A 52 4.05 -46.90 33.72
N ILE A 53 5.05 -46.11 33.32
CA ILE A 53 5.91 -46.42 32.17
C ILE A 53 7.23 -47.08 32.55
N CYS A 54 7.73 -46.88 33.77
CA CYS A 54 9.00 -47.43 34.23
C CYS A 54 8.84 -48.15 35.57
N ARG A 55 9.24 -49.43 35.59
CA ARG A 55 9.16 -50.31 36.78
C ARG A 55 10.43 -50.27 37.62
N ASN A 56 11.54 -49.79 37.06
CA ASN A 56 12.83 -49.68 37.76
C ASN A 56 12.83 -48.46 38.69
N VAL A 57 12.18 -48.57 39.84
CA VAL A 57 12.10 -47.48 40.83
C VAL A 57 13.45 -47.25 41.54
N THR A 58 14.37 -48.22 41.51
CA THR A 58 15.67 -48.13 42.19
C THR A 58 16.67 -47.25 41.46
N GLU A 59 16.78 -47.38 40.14
CA GLU A 59 17.80 -46.67 39.33
C GLU A 59 17.24 -46.06 38.04
N GLY A 60 15.98 -46.34 37.71
CA GLY A 60 15.38 -45.99 36.42
C GLY A 60 14.93 -44.54 36.30
N PHE A 61 15.14 -43.67 37.29
CA PHE A 61 14.67 -42.29 37.26
C PHE A 61 15.78 -41.30 37.59
N ILE A 62 15.97 -40.32 36.70
CA ILE A 62 16.85 -39.17 36.92
C ILE A 62 16.06 -37.90 36.63
N PHE A 63 16.01 -37.00 37.62
CA PHE A 63 15.34 -35.71 37.53
C PHE A 63 16.39 -34.60 37.58
N SER A 64 16.40 -33.71 36.59
CA SER A 64 17.23 -32.50 36.55
C SER A 64 16.37 -31.25 36.39
N GLY A 65 16.83 -30.13 36.96
CA GLY A 65 16.09 -28.88 36.97
C GLY A 65 16.66 -27.85 37.95
N ASP A 66 16.01 -26.69 38.03
CA ASP A 66 16.37 -25.58 38.91
C ASP A 66 15.13 -25.01 39.61
N THR A 67 15.12 -25.08 40.94
CA THR A 67 14.00 -24.66 41.76
C THR A 67 13.65 -23.17 41.62
N ALA A 68 14.65 -22.32 41.36
CA ALA A 68 14.45 -20.88 41.18
C ALA A 68 13.88 -20.52 39.79
N GLN A 69 13.93 -21.43 38.81
CA GLN A 69 13.40 -21.23 37.46
C GLN A 69 11.94 -21.68 37.29
N THR A 70 11.23 -21.94 38.40
CA THR A 70 9.81 -22.31 38.38
C THR A 70 8.94 -21.09 38.11
N ILE A 71 8.71 -20.74 36.84
CA ILE A 71 7.89 -19.59 36.42
C ILE A 71 6.55 -19.98 35.79
N ALA A 72 6.32 -21.27 35.52
CA ALA A 72 5.06 -21.78 35.03
C ALA A 72 3.92 -21.51 36.02
N ARG A 73 2.79 -20.97 35.51
CA ARG A 73 1.66 -20.59 36.37
C ARG A 73 1.05 -21.80 37.04
N GLY A 74 0.84 -21.71 38.36
CA GLY A 74 0.22 -22.78 39.14
C GLY A 74 1.14 -23.95 39.48
N ILE A 75 2.44 -23.81 39.22
CA ILE A 75 3.45 -24.82 39.57
C ILE A 75 4.30 -24.27 40.70
N ASP A 76 4.22 -24.94 41.86
CA ASP A 76 5.19 -24.82 42.93
C ASP A 76 6.06 -26.07 42.91
N PHE A 77 7.37 -25.86 42.94
CA PHE A 77 8.33 -26.92 42.75
C PHE A 77 9.49 -26.76 43.75
N ARG A 78 9.90 -27.91 44.31
CA ARG A 78 11.16 -28.13 45.04
C ARG A 78 11.59 -29.57 44.85
N PHE A 79 12.89 -29.81 44.88
CA PHE A 79 13.42 -31.18 44.83
C PHE A 79 13.01 -31.99 46.06
N GLU A 80 12.84 -31.36 47.22
CA GLU A 80 12.34 -32.07 48.41
C GLU A 80 10.89 -32.57 48.23
N ASP A 81 10.08 -31.85 47.45
CA ASP A 81 8.71 -32.26 47.13
C ASP A 81 8.72 -33.44 46.14
N ILE A 82 9.64 -33.47 45.15
CA ILE A 82 9.84 -34.65 44.29
C ILE A 82 10.29 -35.85 45.11
N ARG A 83 11.25 -35.70 46.03
CA ARG A 83 11.73 -36.81 46.85
C ARG A 83 10.59 -37.43 47.67
N SER A 84 9.73 -36.57 48.22
CA SER A 84 8.53 -36.98 48.95
C SER A 84 7.53 -37.68 48.04
N LEU A 85 7.25 -37.13 46.86
CA LEU A 85 6.37 -37.74 45.85
C LEU A 85 6.90 -39.11 45.41
N PHE A 86 8.18 -39.21 45.07
CA PHE A 86 8.82 -40.42 44.60
C PHE A 86 8.73 -41.53 45.65
N TYR A 87 9.03 -41.20 46.91
CA TYR A 87 8.88 -42.15 48.00
C TYR A 87 7.43 -42.64 48.17
N ASN A 88 6.46 -41.73 48.16
CA ASN A 88 5.06 -42.08 48.42
C ASN A 88 4.40 -42.82 47.25
N GLU A 89 4.58 -42.32 46.02
CA GLU A 89 3.86 -42.82 44.84
C GLU A 89 4.62 -43.94 44.11
N PHE A 90 5.95 -43.87 44.04
CA PHE A 90 6.74 -44.82 43.27
C PHE A 90 7.26 -45.96 44.15
N VAL A 91 7.76 -45.67 45.36
CA VAL A 91 8.35 -46.69 46.26
C VAL A 91 7.28 -47.38 47.11
N LEU A 92 6.35 -46.64 47.72
CA LEU A 92 5.28 -47.25 48.53
C LEU A 92 4.13 -47.77 47.67
N GLY A 93 3.73 -47.03 46.63
CA GLY A 93 2.65 -47.43 45.70
C GLY A 93 2.93 -48.71 44.91
N SER A 94 4.20 -49.05 44.65
CA SER A 94 4.59 -50.29 43.99
C SER A 94 4.57 -51.53 44.90
N LYS A 95 4.48 -51.35 46.22
CA LYS A 95 4.47 -52.45 47.21
C LYS A 95 3.10 -53.07 47.45
N SER A 96 2.01 -52.44 46.98
CA SER A 96 0.65 -52.96 47.14
C SER A 96 0.27 -54.08 46.16
N GLU A 97 1.10 -54.37 45.15
CA GLU A 97 0.79 -55.39 44.12
C GLU A 97 1.55 -56.73 44.29
N GLY A 98 2.41 -56.88 45.30
CA GLY A 98 3.20 -58.10 45.51
C GLY A 98 3.21 -58.59 46.96
N TYR A 99 2.71 -59.81 47.20
CA TYR A 99 2.88 -60.55 48.46
C TYR A 99 4.35 -60.94 48.63
N ASP A 100 5.18 -60.09 49.22
CA ASP A 100 6.30 -60.57 50.02
C ASP A 100 6.64 -59.61 51.18
N GLY A 101 6.63 -60.15 52.40
CA GLY A 101 6.64 -59.44 53.67
C GLY A 101 8.00 -58.87 54.10
N ARG A 102 8.87 -58.48 53.16
CA ARG A 102 10.18 -57.90 53.50
C ARG A 102 10.16 -56.38 53.29
N LYS A 103 10.19 -55.66 54.42
CA LYS A 103 10.33 -54.20 54.50
C LYS A 103 11.74 -53.76 54.06
N GLU A 104 12.07 -53.87 52.79
CA GLU A 104 13.22 -53.13 52.26
C GLU A 104 12.84 -51.65 52.18
N LYS A 105 13.54 -50.82 52.96
CA LYS A 105 13.40 -49.36 52.92
C LYS A 105 13.93 -48.90 51.56
N GLY A 106 13.05 -48.59 50.62
CA GLY A 106 13.48 -48.00 49.34
C GLY A 106 14.22 -46.69 49.66
N GLN A 107 15.45 -46.59 49.18
CA GLN A 107 16.34 -45.48 49.49
C GLN A 107 16.29 -44.46 48.37
N VAL A 108 15.73 -43.28 48.64
CA VAL A 108 15.78 -42.15 47.70
C VAL A 108 17.18 -41.54 47.76
N SER A 109 17.84 -41.43 46.62
CA SER A 109 19.17 -40.82 46.49
C SER A 109 19.21 -39.38 47.00
N LYS A 110 20.38 -38.93 47.43
CA LYS A 110 20.61 -37.53 47.81
C LYS A 110 20.58 -36.64 46.57
N ILE A 111 20.15 -35.40 46.74
CA ILE A 111 20.23 -34.37 45.70
C ILE A 111 21.70 -34.10 45.40
N PHE A 112 22.08 -34.19 44.12
CA PHE A 112 23.40 -33.86 43.65
C PHE A 112 23.35 -32.46 43.01
N HIS A 113 24.03 -31.50 43.62
CA HIS A 113 24.02 -30.10 43.20
C HIS A 113 25.28 -29.75 42.39
N LEU A 114 25.09 -29.16 41.21
CA LEU A 114 26.16 -28.64 40.35
C LEU A 114 26.31 -27.12 40.55
N SER A 115 27.37 -26.68 41.21
CA SER A 115 27.57 -25.26 41.57
C SER A 115 28.48 -24.46 40.63
N GLN A 116 29.09 -25.11 39.62
CA GLN A 116 30.01 -24.45 38.69
C GLN A 116 29.31 -24.15 37.36
N ASN A 117 29.21 -22.86 37.03
CA ASN A 117 28.55 -22.36 35.84
C ASN A 117 29.60 -22.00 34.76
N PHE A 118 29.44 -22.60 33.57
CA PHE A 118 30.30 -22.39 32.41
C PHE A 118 29.62 -21.57 31.30
N ARG A 119 28.36 -21.19 31.49
CA ARG A 119 27.53 -20.53 30.47
C ARG A 119 27.67 -19.02 30.50
N THR A 120 27.80 -18.46 31.71
CA THR A 120 27.90 -17.02 31.98
C THR A 120 29.02 -16.71 32.97
N HIS A 121 29.31 -15.43 33.13
CA HIS A 121 30.43 -14.94 33.94
C HIS A 121 30.01 -14.53 35.36
N ALA A 122 30.99 -14.40 36.25
CA ALA A 122 30.78 -14.13 37.68
C ALA A 122 29.97 -12.84 37.96
N GLY A 123 30.10 -11.80 37.13
CA GLY A 123 29.28 -10.58 37.21
C GLY A 123 27.76 -10.82 37.15
N ILE A 124 27.26 -11.57 36.15
CA ILE A 124 25.84 -11.92 36.04
C ILE A 124 25.42 -12.80 37.23
N LEU A 125 26.25 -13.77 37.62
CA LEU A 125 25.94 -14.68 38.73
C LEU A 125 25.84 -13.97 40.07
N LYS A 126 26.66 -12.94 40.33
CA LYS A 126 26.53 -12.12 41.54
C LYS A 126 25.19 -11.40 41.60
N LEU A 127 24.71 -10.89 40.45
CA LEU A 127 23.38 -10.28 40.37
C LEU A 127 22.27 -11.32 40.59
N ALA A 128 22.35 -12.48 39.92
CA ALA A 128 21.39 -13.56 40.07
C ALA A 128 21.33 -14.07 41.53
N GLN A 129 22.49 -14.25 42.17
CA GLN A 129 22.58 -14.63 43.57
C GLN A 129 21.91 -13.61 44.49
N SER A 130 22.02 -12.31 44.20
CA SER A 130 21.36 -11.27 45.00
C SER A 130 19.83 -11.40 45.01
N VAL A 131 19.24 -11.97 43.95
CA VAL A 131 17.81 -12.28 43.84
C VAL A 131 17.47 -13.57 44.60
N ILE A 132 18.33 -14.60 44.51
CA ILE A 132 18.21 -15.83 45.29
C ILE A 132 18.26 -15.55 46.80
N ASP A 133 19.12 -14.63 47.25
CA ASP A 133 19.21 -14.22 48.66
C ASP A 133 17.85 -13.69 49.16
N LEU A 134 17.15 -12.90 48.34
CA LEU A 134 15.81 -12.40 48.67
C LEU A 134 14.78 -13.53 48.72
N LEU A 135 14.86 -14.50 47.80
CA LEU A 135 14.01 -15.69 47.82
C LEU A 135 14.24 -16.53 49.07
N TYR A 136 15.50 -16.76 49.46
CA TYR A 136 15.83 -17.49 50.70
C TYR A 136 15.34 -16.77 51.95
N ARG A 137 15.41 -15.44 51.98
CA ARG A 137 14.94 -14.66 53.13
C ARG A 137 13.42 -14.62 53.25
N PHE A 138 12.72 -14.31 52.17
CA PHE A 138 11.28 -14.04 52.19
C PHE A 138 10.43 -15.29 51.94
N PHE A 139 10.96 -16.28 51.22
CA PHE A 139 10.23 -17.48 50.79
C PHE A 139 11.03 -18.79 50.97
N PRO A 140 11.60 -19.08 52.16
CA PRO A 140 12.45 -20.26 52.39
C PRO A 140 11.73 -21.59 52.18
N SER A 141 10.39 -21.63 52.25
CA SER A 141 9.60 -22.84 52.00
C SER A 141 9.29 -23.09 50.52
N PHE A 142 9.60 -22.16 49.61
CA PHE A 142 9.23 -22.21 48.19
C PHE A 142 10.43 -22.47 47.26
N VAL A 143 11.65 -22.53 47.80
CA VAL A 143 12.89 -22.77 47.06
C VAL A 143 13.83 -23.63 47.90
N ASP A 144 14.54 -24.56 47.27
CA ASP A 144 15.60 -25.34 47.93
C ASP A 144 16.82 -24.45 48.20
N ILE A 145 17.37 -24.52 49.42
CA ILE A 145 18.57 -23.78 49.78
C ILE A 145 19.79 -24.55 49.27
N LEU A 146 20.46 -23.96 48.29
CA LEU A 146 21.60 -24.54 47.58
C LEU A 146 22.86 -23.70 47.84
N SER A 147 24.04 -24.29 47.59
CA SER A 147 25.29 -23.55 47.64
C SER A 147 25.36 -22.51 46.53
N HIS A 148 26.12 -21.43 46.73
CA HIS A 148 26.24 -20.38 45.73
C HIS A 148 26.83 -20.91 44.41
N GLU A 149 26.31 -20.41 43.28
CA GLU A 149 26.91 -20.66 41.99
C GLU A 149 28.21 -19.87 41.81
N THR A 150 29.19 -20.48 41.15
CA THR A 150 30.48 -19.87 40.85
C THR A 150 30.81 -20.02 39.38
N SER A 151 31.52 -19.06 38.81
CA SER A 151 32.02 -19.13 37.43
C SER A 151 33.50 -18.80 37.41
N LEU A 152 34.22 -19.50 36.53
CA LEU A 152 35.62 -19.22 36.23
C LEU A 152 35.78 -18.10 35.18
N ILE A 153 34.67 -17.70 34.55
CA ILE A 153 34.65 -16.65 33.53
C ILE A 153 34.45 -15.32 34.24
N PHE A 154 35.36 -14.38 33.96
CA PHE A 154 35.25 -13.00 34.42
C PHE A 154 34.58 -12.15 33.34
N GLY A 155 33.74 -11.22 33.75
CA GLY A 155 33.03 -10.31 32.86
C GLY A 155 32.57 -9.08 33.62
N GLU A 156 32.10 -8.08 32.88
CA GLU A 156 31.69 -6.80 33.45
C GLU A 156 30.44 -6.94 34.33
N ALA A 157 30.22 -5.97 35.21
CA ALA A 157 28.97 -5.95 35.98
C ALA A 157 27.81 -5.50 35.06
N PRO A 158 26.59 -6.02 35.27
CA PRO A 158 25.39 -5.56 34.58
C PRO A 158 25.23 -4.04 34.61
N ILE A 159 24.74 -3.45 33.52
CA ILE A 159 24.61 -2.00 33.37
C ILE A 159 23.15 -1.62 33.58
N TRP A 160 22.92 -0.72 34.55
CA TRP A 160 21.68 0.02 34.70
C TRP A 160 21.74 1.28 33.86
N LEU A 161 20.81 1.43 32.92
CA LEU A 161 20.73 2.55 32.00
C LEU A 161 19.87 3.66 32.63
N GLU A 162 20.46 4.84 32.79
CA GLU A 162 19.74 6.07 33.13
C GLU A 162 19.40 6.83 31.84
N ALA A 163 18.11 7.14 31.64
CA ALA A 163 17.67 7.94 30.51
C ALA A 163 18.16 9.39 30.67
N THR A 164 18.61 10.00 29.58
CA THR A 164 19.16 11.36 29.57
C THR A 164 18.08 12.45 29.71
N ASN A 165 16.83 12.15 29.32
CA ASN A 165 15.67 13.04 29.30
C ASN A 165 14.39 12.22 29.65
N ASP A 166 13.22 12.86 29.79
CA ASP A 166 11.89 12.20 29.86
C ASP A 166 11.54 11.35 28.61
N GLU A 167 12.48 11.17 27.69
CA GLU A 167 12.36 10.33 26.51
C GLU A 167 12.68 8.86 26.85
N ASN A 168 11.85 7.95 26.33
CA ASN A 168 12.02 6.52 26.54
C ASN A 168 13.37 6.05 25.97
N ALA A 169 14.18 5.38 26.77
CA ALA A 169 15.49 4.83 26.39
C ALA A 169 15.46 3.95 25.13
N ILE A 170 14.33 3.30 24.86
CA ILE A 170 14.10 2.53 23.63
C ILE A 170 14.15 3.43 22.39
N VAL A 171 13.63 4.65 22.46
CA VAL A 171 13.70 5.62 21.37
C VAL A 171 15.15 6.04 21.13
N THR A 172 15.98 6.16 22.17
CA THR A 172 17.41 6.45 21.97
C THR A 172 18.15 5.28 21.32
N ILE A 173 17.77 4.02 21.65
CA ILE A 173 18.39 2.82 21.08
C ILE A 173 17.91 2.55 19.64
N PHE A 174 16.63 2.79 19.31
CA PHE A 174 16.02 2.37 18.04
C PHE A 174 15.42 3.50 17.19
N GLY A 175 15.27 4.71 17.73
CA GLY A 175 14.50 5.83 17.15
C GLY A 175 15.18 6.64 16.04
N SER A 176 16.37 6.24 15.57
CA SER A 176 17.01 6.87 14.40
C SER A 176 16.41 6.38 13.07
N SER A 177 15.08 6.27 12.99
CA SER A 177 14.34 5.60 11.90
C SER A 177 13.96 6.50 10.71
N GLY A 178 14.41 7.76 10.69
CA GLY A 178 13.92 8.78 9.75
C GLY A 178 14.68 8.97 8.42
N ASN A 179 15.81 8.29 8.16
CA ASN A 179 16.56 8.46 6.91
C ASN A 179 16.65 7.16 6.11
N GLU A 180 15.81 7.06 5.08
CA GLU A 180 15.84 6.03 4.05
C GLU A 180 17.20 6.04 3.32
N GLY A 181 18.11 5.11 3.64
CA GLY A 181 19.33 4.91 2.83
C GLY A 181 20.51 4.21 3.50
N THR A 182 20.57 4.08 4.82
CA THR A 182 21.66 3.34 5.49
C THR A 182 21.20 1.96 5.93
N ASN A 183 21.97 0.92 5.58
CA ASN A 183 21.75 -0.46 6.04
C ASN A 183 21.51 -0.47 7.56
N PHE A 184 20.27 -0.81 7.89
CA PHE A 184 19.68 -0.72 9.22
C PHE A 184 20.33 -1.75 10.19
N VAL A 185 20.82 -1.30 11.36
CA VAL A 185 21.42 -2.20 12.38
C VAL A 185 20.60 -2.11 13.67
N GLY A 186 19.67 -3.05 13.84
CA GLY A 186 19.00 -3.29 15.12
C GLY A 186 19.80 -4.23 16.01
N PHE A 187 19.13 -4.89 16.96
CA PHE A 187 19.73 -5.96 17.76
C PHE A 187 19.90 -7.22 16.91
N GLY A 188 21.05 -7.89 17.06
CA GLY A 188 21.39 -9.11 16.33
C GLY A 188 20.71 -10.39 16.84
N ALA A 189 20.99 -11.52 16.19
CA ALA A 189 20.38 -12.83 16.45
C ALA A 189 20.72 -13.42 17.82
N GLU A 190 21.77 -12.93 18.48
CA GLU A 190 22.19 -13.33 19.84
C GLU A 190 21.85 -12.26 20.89
N GLN A 191 21.10 -11.22 20.51
CA GLN A 191 20.65 -10.14 21.38
C GLN A 191 19.12 -10.18 21.50
N VAL A 192 18.60 -9.96 22.70
CA VAL A 192 17.15 -10.01 22.96
C VAL A 192 16.71 -8.90 23.89
N ILE A 193 15.49 -8.42 23.69
CA ILE A 193 14.79 -7.61 24.68
C ILE A 193 13.82 -8.50 25.44
N LEU A 194 13.98 -8.57 26.77
CA LEU A 194 13.09 -9.29 27.65
C LEU A 194 12.12 -8.32 28.32
N VAL A 195 10.84 -8.66 28.25
CA VAL A 195 9.75 -7.93 28.91
C VAL A 195 8.98 -8.85 29.85
N ARG A 196 8.30 -8.28 30.84
CA ARG A 196 7.60 -9.06 31.87
C ARG A 196 6.37 -9.79 31.33
N ASP A 197 5.55 -9.11 30.52
CA ASP A 197 4.29 -9.66 29.99
C ASP A 197 3.96 -9.16 28.57
N ASP A 198 2.91 -9.74 27.99
CA ASP A 198 2.45 -9.43 26.63
C ASP A 198 1.95 -7.98 26.47
N SER A 199 1.52 -7.32 27.56
CA SER A 199 1.11 -5.92 27.51
C SER A 199 2.31 -5.02 27.26
N ALA A 200 3.38 -5.21 28.04
CA ALA A 200 4.64 -4.49 27.85
C ALA A 200 5.28 -4.81 26.48
N LYS A 201 5.14 -6.06 26.01
CA LYS A 201 5.61 -6.48 24.67
C LYS A 201 4.92 -5.70 23.55
N LYS A 202 3.58 -5.61 23.59
CA LYS A 202 2.79 -4.88 22.59
C LYS A 202 3.11 -3.40 22.55
N GLU A 203 3.17 -2.77 23.71
CA GLU A 203 3.56 -1.36 23.82
C GLU A 203 4.95 -1.13 23.22
N LEU A 204 5.90 -2.04 23.46
CA LEU A 204 7.25 -1.91 22.91
C LEU A 204 7.27 -2.03 21.37
N TYR A 205 6.51 -2.96 20.80
CA TYR A 205 6.46 -3.15 19.34
C TYR A 205 6.02 -1.91 18.58
N ASP A 206 5.15 -1.08 19.16
CA ASP A 206 4.73 0.19 18.55
C ASP A 206 5.92 1.16 18.36
N TYR A 207 6.95 1.06 19.19
CA TYR A 207 8.15 1.91 19.11
C TYR A 207 9.26 1.31 18.25
N ILE A 208 9.52 0.00 18.36
CA ILE A 208 10.68 -0.63 17.73
C ILE A 208 10.37 -1.36 16.41
N GLY A 209 9.10 -1.70 16.14
CA GLY A 209 8.75 -2.59 15.02
C GLY A 209 9.50 -3.93 15.04
N LYS A 210 9.95 -4.42 13.87
CA LYS A 210 10.68 -5.70 13.71
C LYS A 210 12.21 -5.54 13.76
N GLN A 211 12.72 -4.57 14.54
CA GLN A 211 14.16 -4.23 14.62
C GLN A 211 14.95 -5.07 15.63
N ALA A 212 14.27 -5.79 16.53
CA ALA A 212 14.89 -6.62 17.56
C ALA A 212 13.99 -7.82 17.88
N LEU A 213 14.58 -8.90 18.38
CA LEU A 213 13.81 -10.01 18.95
C LEU A 213 13.32 -9.59 20.36
N VAL A 214 12.00 -9.53 20.54
CA VAL A 214 11.38 -9.25 21.84
C VAL A 214 10.66 -10.48 22.34
N LEU A 215 10.99 -10.92 23.56
CA LEU A 215 10.37 -12.07 24.20
C LEU A 215 9.85 -11.68 25.58
N THR A 216 8.73 -12.25 26.01
CA THR A 216 8.40 -12.24 27.44
C THR A 216 9.32 -13.21 28.20
N ILE A 217 9.40 -13.07 29.52
CA ILE A 217 10.21 -13.99 30.36
C ILE A 217 9.72 -15.43 30.27
N MET A 218 8.42 -15.65 30.08
CA MET A 218 7.86 -16.99 29.85
C MET A 218 8.34 -17.57 28.52
N GLU A 219 8.48 -16.72 27.50
CA GLU A 219 8.81 -17.11 26.13
C GLU A 219 10.30 -17.39 25.92
N CYS A 220 11.18 -16.78 26.72
CA CYS A 220 12.63 -16.96 26.62
C CYS A 220 13.13 -18.22 27.33
N ARG A 221 12.22 -19.02 27.89
CA ARG A 221 12.53 -20.21 28.66
C ARG A 221 13.24 -21.27 27.81
N GLY A 222 14.32 -21.85 28.35
CA GLY A 222 15.18 -22.80 27.65
C GLY A 222 16.05 -22.17 26.56
N LEU A 223 15.99 -20.84 26.36
CA LEU A 223 16.85 -20.11 25.45
C LEU A 223 17.96 -19.39 26.23
N GLU A 224 19.01 -19.01 25.51
CA GLU A 224 20.12 -18.19 26.02
C GLU A 224 20.55 -17.20 24.95
N PHE A 225 21.09 -16.07 25.41
CA PHE A 225 21.47 -14.95 24.56
C PHE A 225 22.83 -14.41 25.01
N GLN A 226 23.63 -13.91 24.07
CA GLN A 226 24.87 -13.21 24.43
C GLN A 226 24.53 -11.96 25.22
N ASP A 227 23.60 -11.16 24.69
CA ASP A 227 23.19 -9.92 25.31
C ASP A 227 21.68 -9.88 25.57
N VAL A 228 21.31 -9.36 26.73
CA VAL A 228 19.92 -9.21 27.18
C VAL A 228 19.69 -7.76 27.60
N LEU A 229 18.64 -7.15 27.05
CA LEU A 229 18.07 -5.90 27.56
C LEU A 229 16.79 -6.24 28.33
N LEU A 230 16.80 -6.12 29.66
CA LEU A 230 15.61 -6.23 30.48
C LEU A 230 14.90 -4.87 30.51
N TYR A 231 13.73 -4.80 29.86
CA TYR A 231 12.99 -3.57 29.68
C TYR A 231 11.74 -3.49 30.56
N ASN A 232 11.66 -2.41 31.34
CA ASN A 232 10.52 -1.98 32.14
C ASN A 232 9.88 -3.10 32.98
N PHE A 233 10.72 -3.96 33.58
CA PHE A 233 10.27 -5.11 34.36
C PHE A 233 9.58 -4.68 35.65
N PHE A 234 10.17 -3.74 36.39
CA PHE A 234 9.60 -3.26 37.65
C PHE A 234 8.40 -2.34 37.40
N GLY A 235 8.44 -1.52 36.35
CA GLY A 235 7.34 -0.66 35.95
C GLY A 235 6.09 -1.41 35.52
N SER A 236 6.25 -2.55 34.83
CA SER A 236 5.14 -3.43 34.41
C SER A 236 4.69 -4.42 35.50
N SER A 237 5.44 -4.54 36.60
CA SER A 237 5.13 -5.48 37.69
C SER A 237 3.83 -5.11 38.43
N PRO A 238 2.95 -6.09 38.74
CA PRO A 238 1.75 -5.86 39.54
C PRO A 238 2.04 -5.46 41.00
N LEU A 239 3.27 -5.61 41.47
CA LEU A 239 3.68 -5.25 42.83
C LEU A 239 3.71 -3.73 43.04
N ARG A 240 4.06 -2.95 42.01
CA ARG A 240 4.23 -1.49 42.10
C ARG A 240 5.05 -1.11 43.35
N ASN A 241 4.52 -0.26 44.23
CA ASN A 241 5.19 0.21 45.45
C ASN A 241 5.52 -0.89 46.48
N LYS A 242 5.03 -2.12 46.32
CA LYS A 242 5.33 -3.25 47.22
C LYS A 242 6.78 -3.74 47.12
N TRP A 243 7.52 -3.39 46.07
CA TRP A 243 8.96 -3.66 45.97
C TRP A 243 9.77 -3.02 47.11
N ARG A 244 9.23 -2.00 47.79
CA ARG A 244 9.86 -1.35 48.95
C ARG A 244 10.15 -2.30 50.12
N VAL A 245 9.55 -3.50 50.16
CA VAL A 245 9.87 -4.54 51.16
C VAL A 245 11.33 -5.00 51.09
N VAL A 246 12.01 -4.82 49.95
CA VAL A 246 13.45 -5.07 49.81
C VAL A 246 14.26 -4.20 50.79
N TYR A 247 13.78 -3.03 51.17
CA TYR A 247 14.46 -2.18 52.16
C TYR A 247 14.50 -2.81 53.56
N GLU A 248 13.55 -3.67 53.92
CA GLU A 248 13.63 -4.44 55.17
C GLU A 248 14.84 -5.37 55.16
N TYR A 249 15.03 -6.11 54.06
CA TYR A 249 16.21 -6.95 53.90
C TYR A 249 17.50 -6.14 53.89
N MET A 250 17.52 -5.00 53.19
CA MET A 250 18.69 -4.11 53.20
C MET A 250 19.05 -3.60 54.60
N LYS A 251 18.03 -3.28 55.42
CA LYS A 251 18.24 -2.90 56.81
C LYS A 251 18.83 -4.04 57.64
N GLU A 252 18.34 -5.26 57.48
CA GLU A 252 18.90 -6.46 58.12
C GLU A 252 20.37 -6.70 57.72
N GLN A 253 20.75 -6.32 56.50
CA GLN A 253 22.12 -6.40 55.98
C GLN A 253 22.98 -5.15 56.32
N ASN A 254 22.49 -4.23 57.16
CA ASN A 254 23.15 -2.96 57.50
C ASN A 254 23.48 -2.07 56.28
N LEU A 255 22.65 -2.11 55.24
CA LEU A 255 22.81 -1.30 54.02
C LEU A 255 22.01 0.02 54.06
N LEU A 256 21.02 0.14 54.96
CA LEU A 256 20.13 1.30 55.13
C LEU A 256 19.66 1.46 56.59
N ASP A 257 19.44 2.72 57.01
CA ASP A 257 19.01 3.09 58.36
C ASP A 257 17.52 3.52 58.46
N GLU A 258 16.80 3.58 57.33
CA GLU A 258 15.46 4.16 57.25
C GLU A 258 14.32 3.25 57.75
N SER A 259 13.12 3.85 57.89
CA SER A 259 11.85 3.16 58.11
C SER A 259 11.50 2.30 56.89
N SER A 260 11.51 0.97 57.07
CA SER A 260 11.21 -0.01 56.03
C SER A 260 9.83 -0.66 56.24
N PRO A 261 9.07 -0.96 55.17
CA PRO A 261 7.86 -1.75 55.29
C PRO A 261 8.20 -3.20 55.67
N VAL A 262 7.40 -3.79 56.56
CA VAL A 262 7.60 -5.16 57.06
C VAL A 262 6.97 -6.18 56.12
N PHE A 263 7.69 -7.27 55.86
CA PHE A 263 7.23 -8.37 55.04
C PHE A 263 5.99 -9.03 55.64
N ASN A 264 5.05 -9.33 54.74
CA ASN A 264 3.81 -9.99 55.08
C ASN A 264 3.39 -10.89 53.93
N MET A 265 3.27 -12.19 54.20
CA MET A 265 3.00 -13.19 53.18
C MET A 265 1.70 -12.91 52.40
N ALA A 266 0.63 -12.48 53.07
CA ALA A 266 -0.65 -12.21 52.41
C ALA A 266 -0.59 -10.99 51.48
N LYS A 267 0.20 -9.96 51.83
CA LYS A 267 0.36 -8.74 51.02
C LYS A 267 1.37 -8.87 49.88
N HIS A 268 2.38 -9.74 50.07
CA HIS A 268 3.55 -9.88 49.20
C HIS A 268 3.66 -11.26 48.54
N ASN A 269 2.58 -12.06 48.51
CA ASN A 269 2.58 -13.39 47.88
C ASN A 269 3.07 -13.39 46.42
N VAL A 270 2.80 -12.33 45.66
CA VAL A 270 3.25 -12.16 44.26
C VAL A 270 4.77 -11.91 44.14
N LEU A 271 5.44 -11.48 45.21
CA LEU A 271 6.89 -11.22 45.19
C LEU A 271 7.70 -12.46 44.87
N CYS A 272 7.28 -13.65 45.32
CA CYS A 272 7.97 -14.89 44.99
C CYS A 272 8.01 -15.13 43.47
N SER A 273 6.87 -15.04 42.80
CA SER A 273 6.79 -15.23 41.34
C SER A 273 7.54 -14.16 40.56
N GLU A 274 7.60 -12.92 41.06
CA GLU A 274 8.31 -11.83 40.38
C GLU A 274 9.83 -11.97 40.57
N LEU A 275 10.31 -12.37 41.75
CA LEU A 275 11.72 -12.68 41.97
C LEU A 275 12.18 -13.89 41.13
N LYS A 276 11.37 -14.94 40.99
CA LYS A 276 11.67 -16.08 40.10
C LYS A 276 11.74 -15.65 38.63
N GLN A 277 10.80 -14.84 38.15
CA GLN A 277 10.86 -14.27 36.80
C GLN A 277 12.11 -13.41 36.58
N LEU A 278 12.45 -12.55 37.54
CA LEU A 278 13.65 -11.73 37.48
C LEU A 278 14.93 -12.58 37.43
N TYR A 279 14.99 -13.64 38.25
CA TYR A 279 16.08 -14.61 38.22
C TYR A 279 16.21 -15.29 36.85
N VAL A 280 15.10 -15.75 36.27
CA VAL A 280 15.10 -16.33 34.92
C VAL A 280 15.62 -15.33 33.89
N ALA A 281 15.13 -14.08 33.90
CA ALA A 281 15.55 -13.05 32.98
C ALA A 281 17.07 -12.78 33.04
N ILE A 282 17.63 -12.67 34.25
CA ILE A 282 19.07 -12.46 34.46
C ILE A 282 19.87 -13.65 33.93
N THR A 283 19.45 -14.88 34.27
CA THR A 283 20.17 -16.11 33.91
C THR A 283 20.09 -16.49 32.43
N ARG A 284 19.28 -15.78 31.62
CA ARG A 284 19.32 -15.91 30.16
C ARG A 284 20.56 -15.27 29.52
N THR A 285 21.30 -14.46 30.28
CA THR A 285 22.42 -13.65 29.78
C THR A 285 23.76 -14.38 29.86
N ARG A 286 24.49 -14.43 28.74
CA ARG A 286 25.84 -15.01 28.69
C ARG A 286 26.97 -13.99 28.80
N GLN A 287 26.78 -12.78 28.28
CA GLN A 287 27.83 -11.73 28.22
C GLN A 287 27.39 -10.37 28.78
N ARG A 288 26.37 -9.71 28.23
CA ARG A 288 25.99 -8.36 28.68
C ARG A 288 24.53 -8.27 29.07
N LEU A 289 24.28 -7.78 30.28
CA LEU A 289 22.94 -7.49 30.77
C LEU A 289 22.77 -5.98 30.91
N TRP A 290 21.81 -5.44 30.19
CA TRP A 290 21.34 -4.07 30.31
C TRP A 290 19.97 -4.06 30.99
N ILE A 291 19.79 -3.17 31.96
CA ILE A 291 18.52 -3.00 32.68
C ILE A 291 18.05 -1.57 32.42
N CYS A 292 16.82 -1.45 31.93
CA CYS A 292 16.21 -0.17 31.60
C CYS A 292 14.79 -0.12 32.16
N GLU A 293 14.45 0.96 32.87
CA GLU A 293 13.14 1.14 33.51
C GLU A 293 12.58 2.53 33.19
N ASN A 294 11.27 2.62 32.90
CA ASN A 294 10.64 3.89 32.56
C ASN A 294 10.15 4.64 33.82
N LEU A 295 9.81 3.89 34.88
CA LEU A 295 9.29 4.43 36.12
C LEU A 295 10.32 4.24 37.24
N GLU A 296 11.14 5.25 37.46
CA GLU A 296 12.20 5.23 38.47
C GLU A 296 11.66 4.91 39.88
N GLU A 297 10.49 5.44 40.24
CA GLU A 297 9.93 5.25 41.59
C GLU A 297 9.68 3.77 41.94
N LEU A 298 9.26 2.97 40.96
CA LEU A 298 8.91 1.57 41.16
C LEU A 298 10.14 0.66 41.18
N SER A 299 11.17 1.00 40.41
CA SER A 299 12.41 0.24 40.31
C SER A 299 13.44 0.60 41.40
N LYS A 300 13.29 1.77 42.03
CA LYS A 300 14.19 2.32 43.05
C LYS A 300 14.61 1.33 44.16
N PRO A 301 13.71 0.52 44.77
CA PRO A 301 14.12 -0.40 45.82
C PRO A 301 15.17 -1.43 45.37
N MET A 302 15.03 -1.95 44.14
CA MET A 302 15.97 -2.91 43.57
C MET A 302 17.24 -2.22 43.06
N PHE A 303 17.12 -1.04 42.48
CA PHE A 303 18.26 -0.20 42.11
C PHE A 303 19.16 0.11 43.32
N ASP A 304 18.58 0.61 44.42
CA ASP A 304 19.31 0.94 45.63
C ASP A 304 20.00 -0.30 46.22
N TYR A 305 19.29 -1.43 46.25
CA TYR A 305 19.82 -2.71 46.71
C TYR A 305 21.07 -3.13 45.93
N TRP A 306 20.97 -3.13 44.60
CA TRP A 306 22.07 -3.54 43.73
C TRP A 306 23.23 -2.53 43.70
N LYS A 307 22.91 -1.23 43.75
CA LYS A 307 23.90 -0.15 43.83
C LYS A 307 24.69 -0.20 45.15
N LYS A 308 24.02 -0.40 46.28
CA LYS A 308 24.66 -0.54 47.61
C LYS A 308 25.51 -1.79 47.72
N LYS A 309 25.10 -2.89 47.08
CA LYS A 309 25.91 -4.12 46.96
C LYS A 309 27.08 -3.99 45.97
N ALA A 310 27.17 -2.90 45.19
CA ALA A 310 28.18 -2.69 44.15
C ALA A 310 28.24 -3.82 43.11
N ILE A 311 27.07 -4.34 42.72
CA ILE A 311 26.94 -5.45 41.75
C ILE A 311 26.39 -5.00 40.38
N ILE A 312 26.11 -3.70 40.21
CA ILE A 312 25.74 -3.08 38.93
C ILE A 312 26.62 -1.87 38.63
N GLN A 313 26.77 -1.54 37.36
CA GLN A 313 27.28 -0.25 36.89
C GLN A 313 26.10 0.63 36.49
N VAL A 314 26.19 1.93 36.77
CA VAL A 314 25.19 2.90 36.34
C VAL A 314 25.79 3.73 35.21
N ARG A 315 25.13 3.78 34.05
CA ARG A 315 25.56 4.57 32.90
C ARG A 315 24.40 5.33 32.29
N THR A 316 24.68 6.57 31.91
CA THR A 316 23.76 7.41 31.14
C THR A 316 23.70 6.91 29.70
N LEU A 317 22.49 6.75 29.14
CA LEU A 317 22.31 6.29 27.77
C LEU A 317 22.54 7.44 26.77
N ASP A 318 23.72 7.45 26.15
CA ASP A 318 24.07 8.34 25.05
C ASP A 318 24.07 7.59 23.70
N TYR A 319 24.19 8.34 22.61
CA TYR A 319 24.19 7.81 21.25
C TYR A 319 25.33 6.79 21.01
N LEU A 320 26.50 7.01 21.61
CA LEU A 320 27.66 6.13 21.44
C LEU A 320 27.44 4.78 22.13
N LEU A 321 26.85 4.78 23.33
CA LEU A 321 26.49 3.56 24.04
C LEU A 321 25.39 2.80 23.29
N ALA A 322 24.36 3.50 22.80
CA ALA A 322 23.30 2.90 21.99
C ALA A 322 23.86 2.21 20.73
N GLN A 323 24.78 2.86 20.02
CA GLN A 323 25.45 2.27 18.86
C GLN A 323 26.30 1.06 19.25
N ALA A 324 27.00 1.09 20.40
CA ALA A 324 27.80 -0.04 20.89
C ALA A 324 26.95 -1.23 21.38
N MET A 325 25.67 -1.00 21.71
CA MET A 325 24.71 -2.04 22.06
C MET A 325 24.21 -2.80 20.82
N GLN A 326 24.15 -2.17 19.65
CA GLN A 326 23.66 -2.79 18.42
C GLN A 326 24.73 -3.66 17.76
N VAL A 327 24.46 -4.95 17.60
CA VAL A 327 25.36 -5.90 16.92
C VAL A 327 24.64 -6.49 15.72
N SER A 328 25.12 -6.19 14.50
CA SER A 328 24.58 -6.80 13.29
C SER A 328 24.80 -8.31 13.26
N SER A 329 23.88 -9.07 12.66
CA SER A 329 24.00 -10.51 12.48
C SER A 329 23.75 -10.91 11.02
N SER A 330 24.39 -12.01 10.64
CA SER A 330 24.22 -12.65 9.33
C SER A 330 22.85 -13.35 9.21
N PRO A 331 22.35 -13.56 7.97
CA PRO A 331 21.17 -14.39 7.73
C PRO A 331 21.28 -15.81 8.32
N GLU A 332 22.47 -16.42 8.29
CA GLU A 332 22.72 -17.76 8.85
C GLU A 332 22.56 -17.80 10.38
N GLU A 333 23.02 -16.77 11.08
CA GLU A 333 22.85 -16.64 12.52
C GLU A 333 21.38 -16.48 12.90
N TRP A 334 20.63 -15.65 12.16
CA TRP A 334 19.19 -15.52 12.34
C TRP A 334 18.44 -16.82 12.05
N LYS A 335 18.85 -17.57 11.02
CA LYS A 335 18.27 -18.88 10.70
C LYS A 335 18.53 -19.89 11.82
N SER A 336 19.76 -19.94 12.34
CA SER A 336 20.11 -20.78 13.49
C SER A 336 19.28 -20.41 14.72
N ARG A 337 19.11 -19.12 14.99
CA ARG A 337 18.25 -18.61 16.07
C ARG A 337 16.79 -19.03 15.85
N GLY A 338 16.27 -18.94 14.63
CA GLY A 338 14.92 -19.39 14.27
C GLY A 338 14.70 -20.87 14.61
N TYR A 339 15.65 -21.75 14.29
CA TYR A 339 15.58 -23.15 14.69
C TYR A 339 15.63 -23.35 16.21
N LYS A 340 16.47 -22.61 16.95
CA LYS A 340 16.53 -22.70 18.41
C LYS A 340 15.20 -22.29 19.05
N VAL A 341 14.63 -21.17 18.59
CA VAL A 341 13.32 -20.68 19.06
C VAL A 341 12.25 -21.71 18.70
N ALA A 342 12.20 -22.21 17.47
CA ALA A 342 11.24 -23.24 17.04
C ALA A 342 11.37 -24.54 17.85
N ALA A 343 12.59 -24.99 18.15
CA ALA A 343 12.83 -26.20 18.95
C ALA A 343 12.31 -26.03 20.39
N SER A 344 12.51 -24.87 21.01
CA SER A 344 11.89 -24.57 22.32
C SER A 344 10.35 -24.58 22.24
N CYS A 345 9.76 -24.27 21.08
CA CYS A 345 8.32 -24.34 20.87
C CYS A 345 7.81 -25.78 20.88
N PHE A 346 8.48 -26.69 20.16
CA PHE A 346 8.01 -28.09 20.02
C PHE A 346 7.87 -28.81 21.37
N CYS A 347 8.73 -28.50 22.34
CA CYS A 347 8.59 -29.00 23.71
C CYS A 347 7.43 -28.34 24.48
N GLN A 348 7.09 -27.09 24.17
CA GLN A 348 6.07 -26.27 24.86
C GLN A 348 4.65 -26.38 24.26
N ILE A 349 4.47 -27.00 23.09
CA ILE A 349 3.16 -27.18 22.43
C ILE A 349 2.13 -27.85 23.36
N TYR A 350 2.56 -28.64 24.34
CA TYR A 350 1.66 -29.31 25.30
C TYR A 350 1.19 -28.44 26.48
N LEU A 351 1.68 -27.20 26.65
CA LEU A 351 1.48 -26.36 27.85
C LEU A 351 0.80 -25.01 27.60
N GLN A 352 -0.09 -24.89 26.59
CA GLN A 352 -0.92 -23.69 26.37
C GLN A 352 -0.16 -22.43 25.86
N CYS A 353 1.16 -22.53 25.59
CA CYS A 353 2.01 -21.43 25.09
C CYS A 353 2.42 -21.56 23.60
N GLY A 354 1.83 -22.49 22.84
CA GLY A 354 2.28 -22.82 21.47
C GLY A 354 2.09 -21.72 20.43
N GLU A 355 1.02 -20.92 20.52
CA GLU A 355 0.69 -19.93 19.46
C GLU A 355 1.68 -18.77 19.39
N SER A 356 2.12 -18.22 20.53
CA SER A 356 3.08 -17.09 20.54
C SER A 356 4.49 -17.52 20.13
N ALA A 357 4.81 -18.80 20.29
CA ALA A 357 6.13 -19.33 20.04
C ALA A 357 6.41 -19.57 18.55
N ILE A 358 5.38 -20.03 17.84
CA ILE A 358 5.39 -20.16 16.38
C ILE A 358 5.58 -18.79 15.71
N GLU A 359 4.91 -17.75 16.21
CA GLU A 359 5.05 -16.39 15.71
C GLU A 359 6.52 -15.93 15.73
N ARG A 360 7.20 -16.14 16.87
CA ARG A 360 8.60 -15.71 17.11
C ARG A 360 9.60 -16.47 16.27
N ALA A 361 9.38 -17.77 16.07
CA ALA A 361 10.18 -18.56 15.14
C ALA A 361 10.02 -18.04 13.70
N GLY A 362 8.79 -17.73 13.29
CA GLY A 362 8.50 -17.10 11.99
C GLY A 362 9.18 -15.73 11.83
N GLU A 363 9.25 -14.93 12.90
CA GLU A 363 9.95 -13.64 12.88
C GLU A 363 11.45 -13.82 12.65
N CYS A 364 12.08 -14.76 13.36
CA CYS A 364 13.50 -15.07 13.17
C CYS A 364 13.81 -15.52 11.74
N PHE A 365 12.98 -16.39 11.15
CA PHE A 365 13.15 -16.80 9.75
C PHE A 365 12.91 -15.65 8.76
N SER A 366 11.99 -14.75 9.07
CA SER A 366 11.75 -13.54 8.27
C SER A 366 12.95 -12.60 8.29
N LEU A 367 13.57 -12.40 9.47
CA LEU A 367 14.80 -11.61 9.63
C LEU A 367 16.01 -12.26 8.95
N ALA A 368 16.03 -13.60 8.88
CA ALA A 368 17.01 -14.37 8.12
C ALA A 368 16.83 -14.28 6.59
N GLY A 369 15.80 -13.60 6.08
CA GLY A 369 15.42 -13.65 4.66
C GLY A 369 14.94 -15.03 4.18
N CYS A 370 14.73 -15.97 5.10
CA CYS A 370 14.25 -17.33 4.82
C CYS A 370 12.72 -17.36 4.76
N TYR A 371 12.14 -16.59 3.86
CA TYR A 371 10.69 -16.35 3.81
C TYR A 371 9.84 -17.60 3.62
N LYS A 372 10.38 -18.63 2.95
CA LYS A 372 9.71 -19.93 2.82
C LYS A 372 9.47 -20.59 4.17
N LEU A 373 10.52 -20.72 4.97
CA LEU A 373 10.44 -21.29 6.32
C LEU A 373 9.58 -20.42 7.23
N ALA A 374 9.68 -19.10 7.11
CA ALA A 374 8.84 -18.18 7.86
C ALA A 374 7.34 -18.42 7.57
N ALA A 375 6.96 -18.49 6.29
CA ALA A 375 5.58 -18.72 5.89
C ALA A 375 5.07 -20.12 6.32
N GLU A 376 5.88 -21.17 6.18
CA GLU A 376 5.55 -22.51 6.67
C GLU A 376 5.25 -22.50 8.18
N VAL A 377 6.12 -21.88 8.97
CA VAL A 377 5.96 -21.76 10.42
C VAL A 377 4.71 -20.95 10.76
N TYR A 378 4.52 -19.76 10.17
CA TYR A 378 3.32 -18.96 10.40
C TYR A 378 2.02 -19.67 10.01
N ALA A 379 2.03 -20.44 8.92
CA ALA A 379 0.89 -21.24 8.49
C ALA A 379 0.53 -22.31 9.52
N THR A 380 1.51 -23.00 10.13
CA THR A 380 1.25 -23.98 11.21
C THR A 380 0.64 -23.34 12.45
N GLY A 381 0.97 -22.07 12.73
CA GLY A 381 0.43 -21.31 13.86
C GLY A 381 -0.88 -20.59 13.60
N ASN A 382 -1.49 -20.75 12.42
CA ASN A 382 -2.66 -19.98 11.97
C ASN A 382 -2.47 -18.45 11.98
N HIS A 383 -1.22 -17.99 11.82
CA HIS A 383 -0.85 -16.57 11.70
C HIS A 383 -0.98 -16.12 10.25
N PHE A 384 -2.21 -15.92 9.78
CA PHE A 384 -2.52 -15.72 8.36
C PHE A 384 -1.84 -14.49 7.76
N SER A 385 -1.90 -13.34 8.46
CA SER A 385 -1.34 -12.07 8.00
C SER A 385 0.19 -12.16 7.83
N ASP A 386 0.91 -12.64 8.85
CA ASP A 386 2.37 -12.77 8.79
C ASP A 386 2.82 -13.83 7.79
N CYS A 387 2.06 -14.93 7.63
CA CYS A 387 2.32 -15.93 6.59
C CYS A 387 2.28 -15.32 5.18
N LEU A 388 1.20 -14.59 4.85
CA LEU A 388 1.06 -13.95 3.54
C LEU A 388 2.04 -12.80 3.37
N SER A 389 2.35 -12.05 4.42
CA SER A 389 3.40 -11.03 4.42
C SER A 389 4.78 -11.62 4.10
N ALA A 390 5.13 -12.76 4.71
CA ALA A 390 6.35 -13.49 4.39
C ALA A 390 6.35 -13.98 2.94
N CYS A 391 5.23 -14.51 2.45
CA CYS A 391 5.09 -14.90 1.05
C CYS A 391 5.31 -13.72 0.09
N LEU A 392 4.76 -12.54 0.38
CA LEU A 392 4.97 -11.33 -0.42
C LEU A 392 6.43 -10.88 -0.43
N LYS A 393 7.08 -10.84 0.76
CA LYS A 393 8.50 -10.45 0.87
C LYS A 393 9.44 -11.41 0.15
N GLY A 394 9.09 -12.69 0.13
CA GLY A 394 9.87 -13.72 -0.57
C GLY A 394 9.45 -13.99 -2.01
N GLU A 395 8.50 -13.22 -2.55
CA GLU A 395 7.92 -13.45 -3.89
C GLU A 395 7.35 -14.88 -4.08
N LEU A 396 6.92 -15.51 -2.98
CA LEU A 396 6.39 -16.88 -2.94
C LEU A 396 4.87 -16.89 -3.17
N PHE A 397 4.41 -16.26 -4.25
CA PHE A 397 2.99 -16.00 -4.47
C PHE A 397 2.14 -17.27 -4.62
N ASP A 398 2.65 -18.28 -5.32
CA ASP A 398 1.93 -19.55 -5.50
C ASP A 398 1.75 -20.29 -4.17
N MET A 399 2.74 -20.21 -3.28
CA MET A 399 2.66 -20.78 -1.94
C MET A 399 1.63 -20.04 -1.07
N GLY A 400 1.57 -18.71 -1.16
CA GLY A 400 0.55 -17.91 -0.48
C GLY A 400 -0.87 -18.27 -0.96
N LEU A 401 -1.07 -18.46 -2.27
CA LEU A 401 -2.35 -18.92 -2.83
C LEU A 401 -2.74 -20.32 -2.32
N GLN A 402 -1.79 -21.25 -2.24
CA GLN A 402 -2.03 -22.59 -1.70
C GLN A 402 -2.50 -22.53 -0.25
N TYR A 403 -1.86 -21.71 0.60
CA TYR A 403 -2.30 -21.55 1.99
C TYR A 403 -3.71 -20.98 2.11
N ILE A 404 -4.05 -19.96 1.32
CA ILE A 404 -5.41 -19.40 1.27
C ILE A 404 -6.43 -20.50 0.93
N GLN A 405 -6.13 -21.33 -0.07
CA GLN A 405 -7.00 -22.45 -0.46
C GLN A 405 -7.14 -23.49 0.65
N CYS A 406 -6.03 -23.87 1.31
CA CYS A 406 -6.07 -24.79 2.44
C CYS A 406 -6.94 -24.25 3.58
N TRP A 407 -6.81 -22.96 3.93
CA TRP A 407 -7.59 -22.35 4.99
C TRP A 407 -9.09 -22.32 4.69
N LYS A 408 -9.49 -22.13 3.42
CA LYS A 408 -10.88 -22.19 2.98
C LYS A 408 -11.51 -23.59 3.11
N GLN A 409 -10.71 -24.66 3.07
CA GLN A 409 -11.22 -26.04 3.17
C GLN A 409 -11.50 -26.46 4.62
N VAL A 410 -10.87 -25.82 5.61
CA VAL A 410 -10.94 -26.20 7.03
C VAL A 410 -12.17 -25.61 7.75
N THR A 411 -12.99 -24.79 7.08
CA THR A 411 -14.14 -24.11 7.70
C THR A 411 -15.39 -24.99 7.78
N ALA A 412 -15.51 -25.82 8.82
CA ALA A 412 -16.72 -26.62 9.12
C ALA A 412 -17.36 -26.36 10.50
N ASP A 413 -16.91 -25.37 11.29
CA ASP A 413 -17.45 -25.10 12.64
C ASP A 413 -18.04 -23.69 12.84
N GLN A 414 -19.10 -23.62 13.66
CA GLN A 414 -19.92 -22.42 13.96
C GLN A 414 -19.17 -21.26 14.66
N TYR A 415 -17.96 -21.49 15.20
CA TYR A 415 -17.14 -20.46 15.86
C TYR A 415 -16.42 -19.49 14.88
N MET A 416 -16.55 -19.69 13.57
CA MET A 416 -15.69 -19.09 12.52
C MET A 416 -16.27 -17.87 11.77
N VAL A 417 -17.50 -17.41 12.06
CA VAL A 417 -18.16 -16.35 11.25
C VAL A 417 -17.52 -14.96 11.40
N LYS A 418 -16.90 -14.64 12.55
CA LYS A 418 -16.18 -13.38 12.74
C LYS A 418 -14.77 -13.43 12.13
N ARG A 419 -14.11 -14.59 12.24
CA ARG A 419 -12.76 -14.86 11.71
C ARG A 419 -12.73 -14.90 10.19
N SER A 420 -13.82 -15.34 9.54
CA SER A 420 -13.92 -15.39 8.08
C SER A 420 -13.87 -14.01 7.41
N LYS A 421 -14.39 -12.95 8.05
CA LYS A 421 -14.35 -11.59 7.50
C LYS A 421 -12.95 -10.98 7.54
N GLU A 422 -12.22 -11.18 8.63
CA GLU A 422 -10.81 -10.74 8.74
C GLU A 422 -9.92 -11.50 7.76
N MET A 423 -10.16 -12.80 7.58
CA MET A 423 -9.45 -13.61 6.60
C MET A 423 -9.75 -13.17 5.15
N ALA A 424 -11.00 -12.84 4.81
CA ALA A 424 -11.35 -12.33 3.49
C ALA A 424 -10.62 -11.00 3.18
N LYS A 425 -10.49 -10.12 4.17
CA LYS A 425 -9.73 -8.87 4.02
C LYS A 425 -8.24 -9.14 3.77
N ILE A 426 -7.64 -10.04 4.56
CA ILE A 426 -6.23 -10.41 4.43
C ILE A 426 -5.95 -11.07 3.07
N GLU A 427 -6.86 -11.93 2.61
CA GLU A 427 -6.80 -12.54 1.28
C GLU A 427 -6.86 -11.47 0.18
N GLN A 428 -7.84 -10.59 0.21
CA GLN A 428 -8.00 -9.54 -0.80
C GLN A 428 -6.77 -8.64 -0.88
N GLU A 429 -6.23 -8.22 0.27
CA GLU A 429 -5.00 -7.42 0.34
C GLU A 429 -3.78 -8.16 -0.25
N PHE A 430 -3.66 -9.46 -0.01
CA PHE A 430 -2.61 -10.27 -0.60
C PHE A 430 -2.73 -10.38 -2.11
N LEU A 431 -3.95 -10.63 -2.62
CA LEU A 431 -4.21 -10.74 -4.06
C LEU A 431 -3.92 -9.42 -4.78
N GLU A 432 -4.33 -8.29 -4.21
CA GLU A 432 -4.05 -6.94 -4.74
C GLU A 432 -2.54 -6.66 -4.81
N LYS A 433 -1.79 -7.00 -3.75
CA LYS A 433 -0.33 -6.83 -3.72
C LYS A 433 0.38 -7.72 -4.74
N CYS A 434 -0.09 -8.95 -4.94
CA CYS A 434 0.43 -9.84 -5.98
C CYS A 434 0.15 -9.27 -7.37
N ALA A 435 -1.09 -8.84 -7.65
CA ALA A 435 -1.47 -8.25 -8.92
C ALA A 435 -0.63 -6.98 -9.21
N LEU A 436 -0.45 -6.10 -8.22
CA LEU A 436 0.34 -4.89 -8.34
C LEU A 436 1.82 -5.18 -8.62
N HIS A 437 2.38 -6.24 -8.03
CA HIS A 437 3.75 -6.66 -8.32
C HIS A 437 3.93 -7.03 -9.80
N TYR A 438 3.03 -7.84 -10.36
CA TYR A 438 3.10 -8.22 -11.78
C TYR A 438 2.80 -7.07 -12.74
N HIS A 439 1.91 -6.13 -12.35
CA HIS A 439 1.70 -4.89 -13.09
C HIS A 439 3.00 -4.07 -13.21
N LYS A 440 3.75 -3.91 -12.11
CA LYS A 440 5.06 -3.22 -12.13
C LYS A 440 6.09 -3.89 -13.03
N LEU A 441 5.96 -5.19 -13.28
CA LEU A 441 6.80 -5.96 -14.21
C LEU A 441 6.29 -5.92 -15.66
N ASN A 442 5.18 -5.22 -15.94
CA ASN A 442 4.46 -5.24 -17.21
C ASN A 442 3.99 -6.65 -17.64
N ASP A 443 3.74 -7.55 -16.69
CA ASP A 443 3.16 -8.88 -16.96
C ASP A 443 1.66 -8.87 -16.69
N ASN A 444 0.90 -8.34 -17.65
CA ASN A 444 -0.56 -8.25 -17.54
C ASN A 444 -1.21 -9.65 -17.47
N ARG A 445 -0.58 -10.68 -18.05
CA ARG A 445 -1.12 -12.05 -18.00
C ARG A 445 -1.07 -12.62 -16.58
N ALA A 446 0.07 -12.48 -15.92
CA ALA A 446 0.23 -12.91 -14.54
C ALA A 446 -0.62 -12.06 -13.57
N MET A 447 -0.68 -10.74 -13.77
CA MET A 447 -1.57 -9.86 -13.01
C MET A 447 -3.02 -10.34 -13.07
N MET A 448 -3.53 -10.61 -14.28
CA MET A 448 -4.92 -11.02 -14.48
C MET A 448 -5.26 -12.37 -13.84
N ARG A 449 -4.26 -13.24 -13.60
CA ARG A 449 -4.44 -14.47 -12.82
C ARG A 449 -4.92 -14.19 -11.39
N TYR A 450 -4.42 -13.12 -10.77
CA TYR A 450 -4.82 -12.71 -9.42
C TYR A 450 -6.10 -11.88 -9.43
N VAL A 451 -6.23 -10.93 -10.37
CA VAL A 451 -7.43 -10.08 -10.48
C VAL A 451 -8.70 -10.91 -10.67
N ARG A 452 -8.64 -11.99 -11.47
CA ARG A 452 -9.77 -12.91 -11.67
C ARG A 452 -10.19 -13.68 -10.41
N THR A 453 -9.37 -13.67 -9.36
CA THR A 453 -9.68 -14.31 -8.07
C THR A 453 -10.23 -13.35 -7.01
N PHE A 454 -10.39 -12.07 -7.35
CA PHE A 454 -10.97 -11.08 -6.43
C PHE A 454 -12.41 -11.43 -6.05
N ASP A 455 -12.83 -10.93 -4.89
CA ASP A 455 -14.12 -11.26 -4.28
C ASP A 455 -15.33 -10.68 -5.02
N SER A 456 -15.17 -9.56 -5.75
CA SER A 456 -16.26 -8.89 -6.45
C SER A 456 -15.80 -8.12 -7.70
N MET A 457 -16.73 -7.92 -8.65
CA MET A 457 -16.49 -7.07 -9.82
C MET A 457 -16.21 -5.61 -9.46
N ASP A 458 -16.75 -5.10 -8.35
CA ASP A 458 -16.50 -3.74 -7.91
C ASP A 458 -15.06 -3.57 -7.39
N SER A 459 -14.51 -4.58 -6.71
CA SER A 459 -13.09 -4.65 -6.33
C SER A 459 -12.20 -4.65 -7.58
N ILE A 460 -12.55 -5.45 -8.60
CA ILE A 460 -11.83 -5.51 -9.89
C ILE A 460 -11.84 -4.15 -10.59
N ARG A 461 -13.01 -3.50 -10.70
CA ARG A 461 -13.15 -2.16 -11.30
C ARG A 461 -12.29 -1.14 -10.57
N THR A 462 -12.36 -1.12 -9.25
CA THR A 462 -11.63 -0.14 -8.42
C THR A 462 -10.12 -0.30 -8.64
N PHE A 463 -9.63 -1.54 -8.61
CA PHE A 463 -8.21 -1.84 -8.79
C PHE A 463 -7.71 -1.52 -10.21
N LEU A 464 -8.38 -2.01 -11.26
CA LEU A 464 -7.93 -1.81 -12.64
C LEU A 464 -8.06 -0.36 -13.11
N ASN A 465 -9.09 0.38 -12.66
CA ASN A 465 -9.19 1.81 -12.95
C ASN A 465 -8.07 2.61 -12.28
N ALA A 466 -7.68 2.25 -11.05
CA ALA A 466 -6.59 2.92 -10.35
C ALA A 466 -5.22 2.71 -11.04
N LEU A 467 -5.08 1.64 -11.81
CA LEU A 467 -3.88 1.31 -12.61
C LEU A 467 -4.02 1.68 -14.09
N GLU A 468 -5.09 2.36 -14.48
CA GLU A 468 -5.41 2.72 -15.87
C GLU A 468 -5.41 1.55 -16.87
N CYS A 469 -5.63 0.32 -16.39
CA CYS A 469 -5.65 -0.91 -17.18
C CYS A 469 -7.04 -1.13 -17.83
N LEU A 470 -7.41 -0.23 -18.74
CA LEU A 470 -8.74 -0.20 -19.35
C LEU A 470 -9.00 -1.36 -20.32
N ASP A 471 -7.96 -1.88 -20.99
CA ASP A 471 -8.07 -3.02 -21.92
C ASP A 471 -8.45 -4.31 -21.18
N GLU A 472 -7.75 -4.59 -20.08
CA GLU A 472 -8.00 -5.74 -19.21
C GLU A 472 -9.39 -5.65 -18.57
N LEU A 473 -9.78 -4.46 -18.12
CA LEU A 473 -11.09 -4.24 -17.50
C LEU A 473 -12.22 -4.44 -18.52
N LEU A 474 -12.07 -3.90 -19.73
CA LEU A 474 -13.03 -4.08 -20.83
C LEU A 474 -13.25 -5.57 -21.13
N SER A 475 -12.16 -6.33 -21.25
CA SER A 475 -12.23 -7.78 -21.50
C SER A 475 -12.98 -8.52 -20.39
N LEU A 476 -12.79 -8.16 -19.12
CA LEU A 476 -13.48 -8.82 -17.99
C LEU A 476 -14.98 -8.48 -17.93
N GLU A 477 -15.35 -7.22 -18.21
CA GLU A 477 -16.76 -6.83 -18.25
C GLU A 477 -17.51 -7.52 -19.40
N GLU A 478 -16.86 -7.70 -20.55
CA GLU A 478 -17.40 -8.49 -21.65
C GLU A 478 -17.56 -9.97 -21.32
N GLU A 479 -16.54 -10.60 -20.73
CA GLU A 479 -16.60 -12.00 -20.27
C GLU A 479 -17.71 -12.20 -19.23
N SER A 480 -17.95 -11.20 -18.38
CA SER A 480 -18.98 -11.23 -17.33
C SER A 480 -20.39 -10.88 -17.84
N GLY A 481 -20.54 -10.50 -19.11
CA GLY A 481 -21.82 -10.11 -19.71
C GLY A 481 -22.33 -8.72 -19.33
N ASN A 482 -21.50 -7.89 -18.68
CA ASN A 482 -21.84 -6.53 -18.25
C ASN A 482 -21.64 -5.51 -19.39
N PHE A 483 -22.32 -5.74 -20.52
CA PHE A 483 -22.10 -4.97 -21.76
C PHE A 483 -22.33 -3.45 -21.62
N MET A 484 -23.21 -3.03 -20.70
CA MET A 484 -23.43 -1.61 -20.41
C MET A 484 -22.20 -0.93 -19.80
N GLU A 485 -21.47 -1.60 -18.90
CA GLU A 485 -20.24 -1.04 -18.31
C GLU A 485 -19.08 -1.13 -19.29
N ALA A 486 -18.97 -2.24 -20.04
CA ALA A 486 -18.00 -2.37 -21.13
C ALA A 486 -18.14 -1.22 -22.15
N ALA A 487 -19.37 -0.86 -22.54
CA ALA A 487 -19.63 0.27 -23.43
C ALA A 487 -19.14 1.62 -22.86
N LYS A 488 -19.28 1.85 -21.53
CA LYS A 488 -18.75 3.07 -20.90
C LYS A 488 -17.22 3.11 -20.95
N ILE A 489 -16.55 1.97 -20.79
CA ILE A 489 -15.09 1.88 -20.90
C ILE A 489 -14.66 2.16 -22.33
N ALA A 490 -15.31 1.54 -23.33
CA ALA A 490 -15.05 1.82 -24.75
C ALA A 490 -15.23 3.29 -25.10
N LYS A 491 -16.26 3.95 -24.53
CA LYS A 491 -16.48 5.40 -24.66
C LYS A 491 -15.32 6.22 -24.09
N LEU A 492 -14.81 5.87 -22.90
CA LEU A 492 -13.68 6.55 -22.28
C LEU A 492 -12.40 6.41 -23.12
N LYS A 493 -12.19 5.25 -23.76
CA LYS A 493 -11.09 5.02 -24.70
C LYS A 493 -11.27 5.73 -26.06
N GLY A 494 -12.46 6.25 -26.36
CA GLY A 494 -12.78 6.87 -27.64
C GLY A 494 -13.09 5.89 -28.77
N GLU A 495 -13.35 4.61 -28.46
CA GLU A 495 -13.61 3.55 -29.43
C GLU A 495 -15.11 3.48 -29.79
N LEU A 496 -15.58 4.48 -30.55
CA LEU A 496 -17.01 4.67 -30.87
C LEU A 496 -17.72 3.45 -31.50
N LEU A 497 -17.03 2.71 -32.36
CA LEU A 497 -17.62 1.52 -33.00
C LEU A 497 -17.76 0.35 -32.03
N LEU A 498 -16.79 0.17 -31.12
CA LEU A 498 -16.85 -0.85 -30.08
C LEU A 498 -17.91 -0.49 -29.04
N GLU A 499 -18.00 0.79 -28.64
CA GLU A 499 -19.09 1.29 -27.79
C GLU A 499 -20.46 0.97 -28.41
N ALA A 500 -20.63 1.23 -29.71
CA ALA A 500 -21.89 0.95 -30.40
C ALA A 500 -22.22 -0.55 -30.46
N ASP A 501 -21.23 -1.42 -30.68
CA ASP A 501 -21.42 -2.87 -30.67
C ASP A 501 -21.84 -3.39 -29.29
N LEU A 502 -21.15 -2.93 -28.23
CA LEU A 502 -21.43 -3.30 -26.85
C LEU A 502 -22.80 -2.79 -26.37
N LEU A 503 -23.19 -1.57 -26.74
CA LEU A 503 -24.55 -1.07 -26.49
C LEU A 503 -25.61 -1.90 -27.22
N GLY A 504 -25.31 -2.34 -28.45
CA GLY A 504 -26.16 -3.26 -29.21
C GLY A 504 -26.39 -4.58 -28.45
N ARG A 505 -25.30 -5.18 -27.94
CA ARG A 505 -25.34 -6.40 -27.10
C ARG A 505 -26.04 -6.18 -25.75
N ALA A 506 -25.95 -4.98 -25.20
CA ALA A 506 -26.63 -4.58 -23.97
C ALA A 506 -28.14 -4.32 -24.14
N GLY A 507 -28.63 -4.27 -25.39
CA GLY A 507 -30.03 -3.98 -25.71
C GLY A 507 -30.37 -2.49 -25.84
N ASP A 508 -29.40 -1.58 -25.77
CA ASP A 508 -29.61 -0.16 -26.08
C ASP A 508 -29.39 0.12 -27.57
N LEU A 509 -30.32 -0.43 -28.36
CA LEU A 509 -30.25 -0.42 -29.81
C LEU A 509 -30.37 1.00 -30.38
N LYS A 510 -31.14 1.86 -29.71
CA LYS A 510 -31.29 3.27 -30.06
C LYS A 510 -29.98 4.05 -29.99
N ARG A 511 -29.23 3.97 -28.87
CA ARG A 511 -27.95 4.67 -28.74
C ARG A 511 -26.89 4.06 -29.65
N ALA A 512 -26.87 2.73 -29.78
CA ALA A 512 -25.97 2.02 -30.69
C ALA A 512 -26.13 2.50 -32.15
N ALA A 513 -27.37 2.53 -32.67
CA ALA A 513 -27.65 3.00 -34.02
C ALA A 513 -27.20 4.46 -34.23
N MET A 514 -27.50 5.34 -33.29
CA MET A 514 -27.10 6.75 -33.39
C MET A 514 -25.59 6.96 -33.37
N LEU A 515 -24.84 6.21 -32.56
CA LEU A 515 -23.38 6.26 -32.52
C LEU A 515 -22.77 5.85 -33.86
N ILE A 516 -23.30 4.80 -34.49
CA ILE A 516 -22.85 4.37 -35.83
C ILE A 516 -23.12 5.47 -36.86
N ILE A 517 -24.31 6.08 -36.87
CA ILE A 517 -24.63 7.18 -37.79
C ILE A 517 -23.70 8.38 -37.56
N CYS A 518 -23.43 8.75 -36.30
CA CYS A 518 -22.47 9.79 -35.95
C CYS A 518 -21.05 9.47 -36.44
N TYR A 519 -20.59 8.23 -36.26
CA TYR A 519 -19.29 7.76 -36.72
C TYR A 519 -19.16 7.84 -38.24
N VAL A 520 -20.17 7.36 -38.97
CA VAL A 520 -20.22 7.42 -40.44
C VAL A 520 -20.21 8.86 -40.91
N PHE A 521 -21.02 9.73 -40.29
CA PHE A 521 -21.06 11.15 -40.61
C PHE A 521 -19.70 11.84 -40.40
N ALA A 522 -19.08 11.66 -39.24
CA ALA A 522 -17.80 12.26 -38.91
C ALA A 522 -16.69 11.81 -39.87
N ASN A 523 -16.60 10.51 -40.16
CA ASN A 523 -15.62 9.97 -41.10
C ASN A 523 -15.89 10.43 -42.54
N SER A 524 -17.16 10.60 -42.93
CA SER A 524 -17.50 11.12 -44.25
C SER A 524 -17.07 12.58 -44.44
N LEU A 525 -17.14 13.41 -43.38
CA LEU A 525 -16.68 14.80 -43.40
C LEU A 525 -15.15 14.90 -43.39
N TRP A 526 -14.49 14.12 -42.54
CA TRP A 526 -13.08 14.32 -42.17
C TRP A 526 -12.13 13.22 -42.61
N SER A 527 -12.54 12.35 -43.53
CA SER A 527 -11.63 11.39 -44.18
C SER A 527 -10.38 12.07 -44.74
N SER A 528 -9.26 11.35 -44.79
CA SER A 528 -7.96 11.89 -45.19
C SER A 528 -8.04 12.64 -46.54
N GLY A 529 -7.62 13.91 -46.53
CA GLY A 529 -7.69 14.80 -47.69
C GLY A 529 -9.07 15.40 -47.98
N SER A 530 -10.04 15.25 -47.07
CA SER A 530 -11.32 15.96 -47.13
C SER A 530 -11.20 17.37 -46.54
N LYS A 531 -11.97 18.32 -47.10
CA LYS A 531 -12.10 19.69 -46.59
C LYS A 531 -13.40 19.89 -45.80
N GLY A 532 -13.93 18.82 -45.21
CA GLY A 532 -15.24 18.80 -44.54
C GLY A 532 -16.43 18.65 -45.49
N TRP A 533 -16.31 19.04 -46.77
CA TRP A 533 -17.37 18.88 -47.76
C TRP A 533 -16.78 18.83 -49.19
N PRO A 534 -17.36 18.07 -50.15
CA PRO A 534 -18.50 17.15 -50.03
C PRO A 534 -18.20 15.91 -49.17
N LEU A 535 -19.25 15.25 -48.69
CA LEU A 535 -19.12 13.98 -47.97
C LEU A 535 -18.40 12.97 -48.86
N LYS A 536 -17.36 12.35 -48.32
CA LYS A 536 -16.60 11.31 -49.04
C LYS A 536 -17.00 9.93 -48.55
N ARG A 537 -17.03 8.99 -49.49
CA ARG A 537 -17.19 7.57 -49.17
C ARG A 537 -15.92 6.99 -48.58
N PHE A 538 -16.08 6.01 -47.68
CA PHE A 538 -14.97 5.27 -47.09
C PHE A 538 -15.30 3.77 -46.97
N PRO A 539 -14.28 2.89 -46.81
CA PRO A 539 -14.50 1.45 -46.67
C PRO A 539 -15.44 1.12 -45.49
N GLN A 540 -16.26 0.08 -45.59
CA GLN A 540 -17.23 -0.37 -44.57
C GLN A 540 -18.42 0.58 -44.30
N GLN A 541 -18.51 1.73 -44.98
CA GLN A 541 -19.61 2.68 -44.77
C GLN A 541 -21.02 2.06 -44.95
N GLU A 542 -21.22 1.29 -46.03
CA GLU A 542 -22.52 0.64 -46.31
C GLU A 542 -22.86 -0.44 -45.26
N GLU A 543 -21.87 -1.22 -44.82
CA GLU A 543 -22.02 -2.26 -43.80
C GLU A 543 -22.40 -1.66 -42.44
N LEU A 544 -21.74 -0.58 -42.03
CA LEU A 544 -22.05 0.14 -40.80
C LEU A 544 -23.47 0.72 -40.83
N LEU A 545 -23.87 1.33 -41.94
CA LEU A 545 -25.22 1.87 -42.08
C LEU A 545 -26.29 0.76 -42.11
N ALA A 546 -26.00 -0.39 -42.73
CA ALA A 546 -26.89 -1.55 -42.65
C ALA A 546 -27.06 -2.05 -41.21
N LYS A 547 -25.96 -2.11 -40.44
CA LYS A 547 -25.99 -2.46 -39.02
C LYS A 547 -26.81 -1.46 -38.18
N ALA A 548 -26.63 -0.16 -38.42
CA ALA A 548 -27.43 0.87 -37.76
C ALA A 548 -28.93 0.73 -38.06
N LYS A 549 -29.29 0.40 -39.30
CA LYS A 549 -30.69 0.10 -39.68
C LYS A 549 -31.23 -1.11 -38.95
N SER A 550 -30.48 -2.22 -38.89
CA SER A 550 -30.93 -3.43 -38.16
C SER A 550 -31.18 -3.19 -36.68
N PHE A 551 -30.38 -2.33 -36.03
CA PHE A 551 -30.64 -1.93 -34.63
C PHE A 551 -31.90 -1.06 -34.49
N ALA A 552 -32.23 -0.27 -35.50
CA ALA A 552 -33.41 0.59 -35.46
C ALA A 552 -34.72 -0.14 -35.82
N GLU A 553 -34.67 -1.28 -36.54
CA GLU A 553 -35.86 -2.07 -36.93
C GLU A 553 -36.67 -2.58 -35.73
N THR A 554 -35.99 -2.88 -34.64
CA THR A 554 -36.58 -3.41 -33.40
C THR A 554 -37.12 -2.32 -32.46
N GLU A 555 -36.92 -1.04 -32.81
CA GLU A 555 -37.33 0.12 -32.03
C GLU A 555 -38.68 0.67 -32.56
N SER A 556 -38.97 1.95 -32.29
CA SER A 556 -40.16 2.61 -32.85
C SER A 556 -40.05 2.81 -34.37
N SER A 557 -41.18 2.70 -35.07
CA SER A 557 -41.27 2.96 -36.52
C SER A 557 -40.74 4.35 -36.92
N GLN A 558 -40.98 5.37 -36.07
CA GLN A 558 -40.48 6.72 -36.30
C GLN A 558 -38.94 6.81 -36.18
N PHE A 559 -38.33 6.04 -35.28
CA PHE A 559 -36.87 5.99 -35.14
C PHE A 559 -36.22 5.21 -36.28
N TYR A 560 -36.81 4.09 -36.70
CA TYR A 560 -36.37 3.35 -37.88
C TYR A 560 -36.38 4.24 -39.14
N GLU A 561 -37.47 4.99 -39.33
CA GLU A 561 -37.61 5.93 -40.44
C GLU A 561 -36.52 7.02 -40.42
N LEU A 562 -36.18 7.53 -39.23
CA LEU A 562 -35.10 8.50 -39.03
C LEU A 562 -33.73 7.94 -39.42
N VAL A 563 -33.38 6.74 -38.94
CA VAL A 563 -32.09 6.10 -39.24
C VAL A 563 -31.97 5.76 -40.73
N CYS A 564 -33.06 5.31 -41.36
CA CYS A 564 -33.11 5.07 -42.80
C CYS A 564 -32.84 6.35 -43.60
N LEU A 565 -33.54 7.43 -43.26
CA LEU A 565 -33.39 8.73 -43.91
C LEU A 565 -31.95 9.26 -43.77
N GLU A 566 -31.37 9.25 -42.56
CA GLU A 566 -30.01 9.73 -42.37
C GLU A 566 -28.98 8.85 -43.10
N SER A 567 -29.19 7.53 -43.13
CA SER A 567 -28.33 6.62 -43.90
C SER A 567 -28.36 6.93 -45.39
N GLU A 568 -29.54 7.21 -45.96
CA GLU A 568 -29.71 7.59 -47.38
C GLU A 568 -29.04 8.93 -47.67
N ILE A 569 -29.20 9.91 -46.78
CA ILE A 569 -28.53 11.21 -46.89
C ILE A 569 -27.01 11.06 -46.85
N LEU A 570 -26.47 10.13 -46.06
CA LEU A 570 -25.01 9.90 -45.95
C LEU A 570 -24.42 9.11 -47.13
N LEU A 571 -25.17 8.20 -47.76
CA LEU A 571 -24.68 7.38 -48.89
C LEU A 571 -24.74 8.08 -50.25
N HIS A 572 -25.71 8.99 -50.44
CA HIS A 572 -26.04 9.45 -51.79
C HIS A 572 -25.11 10.55 -52.30
N ASP A 573 -24.44 10.34 -53.44
CA ASP A 573 -23.74 11.39 -54.20
C ASP A 573 -24.73 12.14 -55.10
N LEU A 574 -24.72 13.49 -55.08
CA LEU A 574 -25.57 14.43 -55.85
C LEU A 574 -26.77 13.80 -56.60
N GLY A 575 -27.84 13.45 -55.87
CA GLY A 575 -29.08 12.94 -56.45
C GLY A 575 -29.94 13.98 -57.17
N ASN A 576 -31.06 13.52 -57.74
CA ASN A 576 -32.07 14.38 -58.34
C ASN A 576 -32.63 15.37 -57.30
N LEU A 577 -32.79 16.65 -57.66
CA LEU A 577 -33.31 17.73 -56.82
C LEU A 577 -34.66 17.35 -56.16
N SER A 578 -35.48 16.55 -56.84
CA SER A 578 -36.73 16.01 -56.31
C SER A 578 -36.52 15.14 -55.05
N MET A 579 -35.53 14.24 -55.09
CA MET A 579 -35.21 13.37 -53.94
C MET A 579 -34.60 14.17 -52.79
N MET A 580 -33.71 15.13 -53.06
CA MET A 580 -33.13 15.97 -52.00
C MET A 580 -34.21 16.80 -51.28
N LYS A 581 -35.22 17.29 -52.02
CA LYS A 581 -36.37 17.98 -51.44
C LYS A 581 -37.22 17.05 -50.57
N GLN A 582 -37.41 15.79 -50.99
CA GLN A 582 -38.08 14.78 -50.17
C GLN A 582 -37.29 14.50 -48.89
N HIS A 583 -35.96 14.39 -48.96
CA HIS A 583 -35.11 14.19 -47.79
C HIS A 583 -35.18 15.38 -46.82
N LEU A 584 -35.20 16.63 -47.31
CA LEU A 584 -35.36 17.82 -46.48
C LEU A 584 -36.71 17.84 -45.76
N ASN A 585 -37.80 17.59 -46.49
CA ASN A 585 -39.15 17.54 -45.90
C ASN A 585 -39.28 16.41 -44.87
N ALA A 586 -38.72 15.23 -45.17
CA ALA A 586 -38.71 14.11 -44.25
C ALA A 586 -37.86 14.42 -43.01
N SER A 587 -36.73 15.11 -43.16
CA SER A 587 -35.87 15.53 -42.05
C SER A 587 -36.59 16.50 -41.12
N GLN A 588 -37.33 17.47 -41.67
CA GLN A 588 -38.16 18.41 -40.89
C GLN A 588 -39.28 17.69 -40.13
N ARG A 589 -39.98 16.75 -40.79
CA ARG A 589 -41.03 15.94 -40.16
C ARG A 589 -40.48 15.10 -39.00
N LEU A 590 -39.30 14.49 -39.19
CA LEU A 590 -38.63 13.65 -38.20
C LEU A 590 -37.76 14.46 -37.22
N LYS A 591 -37.70 15.79 -37.37
CA LYS A 591 -36.90 16.72 -36.58
C LYS A 591 -35.39 16.39 -36.57
N SER A 592 -34.86 15.89 -37.69
CA SER A 592 -33.43 15.65 -37.86
C SER A 592 -32.72 16.93 -38.31
N ILE A 593 -32.09 17.62 -37.36
CA ILE A 593 -31.26 18.80 -37.65
C ILE A 593 -30.11 18.44 -38.60
N ARG A 594 -29.49 17.26 -38.41
CA ARG A 594 -28.39 16.77 -39.28
C ARG A 594 -28.90 16.55 -40.70
N GLY A 595 -30.02 15.85 -40.85
CA GLY A 595 -30.65 15.59 -42.14
C GLY A 595 -31.05 16.87 -42.86
N GLU A 596 -31.59 17.86 -42.14
CA GLU A 596 -31.95 19.17 -42.68
C GLU A 596 -30.73 19.92 -43.22
N ILE A 597 -29.66 20.02 -42.43
CA ILE A 597 -28.42 20.71 -42.82
C ILE A 597 -27.80 20.05 -44.05
N LEU A 598 -27.65 18.72 -44.04
CA LEU A 598 -27.02 17.99 -45.14
C LEU A 598 -27.87 18.03 -46.41
N SER A 599 -29.19 17.91 -46.30
CA SER A 599 -30.09 18.01 -47.45
C SER A 599 -30.10 19.42 -48.03
N ALA A 600 -30.16 20.46 -47.20
CA ALA A 600 -30.10 21.85 -47.63
C ALA A 600 -28.76 22.16 -48.31
N ARG A 601 -27.64 21.67 -47.78
CA ARG A 601 -26.32 21.84 -48.38
C ARG A 601 -26.22 21.17 -49.76
N LYS A 602 -26.71 19.94 -49.90
CA LYS A 602 -26.77 19.23 -51.19
C LYS A 602 -27.65 19.96 -52.23
N ILE A 603 -28.78 20.52 -51.80
CA ILE A 603 -29.66 21.34 -52.65
C ILE A 603 -28.93 22.59 -53.14
N LEU A 604 -28.22 23.29 -52.24
CA LEU A 604 -27.42 24.45 -52.60
C LEU A 604 -26.34 24.08 -53.62
N ASP A 605 -25.59 22.99 -53.42
CA ASP A 605 -24.58 22.55 -54.38
C ASP A 605 -25.16 22.21 -55.75
N ALA A 606 -26.32 21.54 -55.79
CA ALA A 606 -27.02 21.26 -57.04
C ALA A 606 -27.43 22.56 -57.76
N HIS A 607 -27.88 23.58 -57.03
CA HIS A 607 -28.20 24.89 -57.61
C HIS A 607 -26.95 25.66 -58.08
N PHE A 608 -25.84 25.60 -57.34
CA PHE A 608 -24.58 26.24 -57.71
C PHE A 608 -23.89 25.54 -58.89
N GLN A 609 -24.04 24.22 -59.05
CA GLN A 609 -23.55 23.49 -60.23
C GLN A 609 -24.36 23.77 -61.50
N VAL A 610 -25.64 24.17 -61.36
CA VAL A 610 -26.56 24.36 -62.50
C VAL A 610 -26.49 25.75 -63.14
N ASN A 611 -25.84 26.76 -62.54
CA ASN A 611 -25.88 28.13 -63.06
C ASN A 611 -24.56 28.92 -62.93
N SER A 612 -23.62 28.70 -63.86
CA SER A 612 -22.54 29.68 -64.12
C SER A 612 -22.23 29.93 -65.60
N SER A 613 -22.70 29.09 -66.53
CA SER A 613 -22.32 29.21 -67.95
C SER A 613 -23.38 29.87 -68.86
N LYS A 614 -24.56 30.24 -68.35
CA LYS A 614 -25.66 30.77 -69.19
C LYS A 614 -25.90 32.28 -69.11
N TYR A 615 -25.13 33.01 -68.30
CA TYR A 615 -25.23 34.47 -68.15
C TYR A 615 -23.86 35.12 -67.86
N VAL A 616 -22.89 34.95 -68.75
CA VAL A 616 -21.66 35.77 -68.72
C VAL A 616 -21.54 36.50 -70.05
N TRP A 617 -21.90 37.79 -70.02
CA TRP A 617 -21.75 38.75 -71.12
C TRP A 617 -20.36 39.40 -71.04
N GLU A 618 -19.30 38.67 -71.36
CA GLU A 618 -17.92 39.15 -71.22
C GLU A 618 -17.47 40.14 -72.32
N ASN A 619 -18.24 40.31 -73.41
CA ASN A 619 -17.81 41.11 -74.57
C ASN A 619 -18.38 42.55 -74.67
N GLU A 620 -19.19 43.02 -73.72
CA GLU A 620 -19.72 44.40 -73.74
C GLU A 620 -19.10 45.33 -72.67
N PHE A 621 -18.48 44.79 -71.62
CA PHE A 621 -17.87 45.60 -70.55
C PHE A 621 -16.70 46.45 -71.04
N GLY A 622 -15.96 46.01 -72.06
CA GLY A 622 -14.86 46.79 -72.65
C GLY A 622 -15.37 48.05 -73.35
N GLN A 623 -16.43 47.92 -74.14
CA GLN A 623 -17.06 49.04 -74.83
C GLN A 623 -17.78 49.97 -73.83
N ALA A 624 -18.44 49.40 -72.82
CA ALA A 624 -19.07 50.19 -71.76
C ALA A 624 -18.06 50.99 -70.94
N ALA A 625 -16.90 50.40 -70.61
CA ALA A 625 -15.83 51.10 -69.88
C ALA A 625 -15.30 52.32 -70.64
N GLU A 626 -15.04 52.16 -71.95
CA GLU A 626 -14.58 53.25 -72.82
C GLU A 626 -15.64 54.35 -73.00
N ILE A 627 -16.92 53.97 -73.09
CA ILE A 627 -18.03 54.93 -73.14
C ILE A 627 -18.13 55.70 -71.80
N PHE A 628 -18.08 55.03 -70.65
CA PHE A 628 -18.13 55.67 -69.33
C PHE A 628 -16.96 56.62 -69.09
N GLU A 629 -15.76 56.28 -69.55
CA GLU A 629 -14.58 57.15 -69.53
C GLU A 629 -14.80 58.40 -70.41
N SER A 630 -15.36 58.23 -71.62
CA SER A 630 -15.62 59.34 -72.56
C SER A 630 -16.69 60.35 -72.09
N ILE A 631 -17.63 59.93 -71.24
CA ILE A 631 -18.69 60.80 -70.70
C ILE A 631 -18.38 61.32 -69.29
N GLY A 632 -17.18 61.07 -68.76
CA GLY A 632 -16.71 61.57 -67.47
C GLY A 632 -17.27 60.83 -66.25
N LYS A 633 -17.78 59.60 -66.41
CA LYS A 633 -18.29 58.75 -65.32
C LYS A 633 -17.20 57.78 -64.84
N LEU A 634 -16.17 58.34 -64.20
CA LEU A 634 -14.92 57.65 -63.89
C LEU A 634 -15.06 56.45 -62.94
N GLU A 635 -15.89 56.52 -61.89
CA GLU A 635 -16.08 55.39 -60.96
C GLU A 635 -16.71 54.16 -61.63
N LEU A 636 -17.69 54.37 -62.51
CA LEU A 636 -18.35 53.29 -63.26
C LEU A 636 -17.41 52.70 -64.33
N ALA A 637 -16.57 53.53 -64.94
CA ALA A 637 -15.51 53.07 -65.85
C ALA A 637 -14.49 52.19 -65.11
N ALA A 638 -14.05 52.61 -63.92
CA ALA A 638 -13.12 51.85 -63.09
C ALA A 638 -13.70 50.50 -62.62
N GLU A 639 -14.99 50.46 -62.27
CA GLU A 639 -15.68 49.20 -61.93
C GLU A 639 -15.73 48.24 -63.13
N CYS A 640 -16.01 48.74 -64.34
CA CYS A 640 -16.00 47.91 -65.54
C CYS A 640 -14.60 47.33 -65.82
N PHE A 641 -13.54 48.13 -65.70
CA PHE A 641 -12.16 47.64 -65.86
C PHE A 641 -11.72 46.69 -64.75
N PHE A 642 -12.22 46.86 -63.52
CA PHE A 642 -11.98 45.93 -62.41
C PHE A 642 -12.59 44.55 -62.69
N VAL A 643 -13.83 44.51 -63.19
CA VAL A 643 -14.51 43.26 -63.59
C VAL A 643 -13.77 42.58 -64.75
N LEU A 644 -13.26 43.35 -65.71
CA LEU A 644 -12.40 42.86 -66.81
C LEU A 644 -10.99 42.45 -66.37
N LYS A 645 -10.67 42.51 -65.08
CA LYS A 645 -9.36 42.21 -64.49
C LYS A 645 -8.21 43.08 -65.02
N GLN A 646 -8.52 44.25 -65.59
CA GLN A 646 -7.54 45.27 -65.96
C GLN A 646 -7.26 46.17 -64.74
N TYR A 647 -6.75 45.55 -63.67
CA TYR A 647 -6.64 46.17 -62.34
C TYR A 647 -5.75 47.41 -62.31
N GLU A 648 -4.69 47.46 -63.12
CA GLU A 648 -3.81 48.63 -63.18
C GLU A 648 -4.52 49.87 -63.74
N ARG A 649 -5.33 49.69 -64.80
CA ARG A 649 -6.12 50.76 -65.41
C ARG A 649 -7.27 51.20 -64.50
N ALA A 650 -7.94 50.25 -63.84
CA ALA A 650 -8.96 50.55 -62.83
C ALA A 650 -8.39 51.36 -61.65
N GLY A 651 -7.20 50.98 -61.15
CA GLY A 651 -6.52 51.68 -60.06
C GLY A 651 -6.13 53.12 -60.41
N GLN A 652 -5.70 53.36 -61.64
CA GLN A 652 -5.39 54.72 -62.12
C GLN A 652 -6.63 55.61 -62.22
N ILE A 653 -7.75 55.08 -62.68
CA ILE A 653 -9.02 55.83 -62.78
C ILE A 653 -9.56 56.12 -61.37
N TYR A 654 -9.49 55.17 -60.42
CA TYR A 654 -9.90 55.41 -59.04
C TYR A 654 -9.07 56.50 -58.33
N LEU A 655 -7.78 56.65 -58.63
CA LEU A 655 -6.97 57.78 -58.11
C LEU A 655 -7.47 59.15 -58.60
N GLN A 656 -8.12 59.21 -59.76
CA GLN A 656 -8.68 60.44 -60.31
C GLN A 656 -10.05 60.78 -59.71
N CYS A 657 -10.71 59.83 -59.05
CA CYS A 657 -12.02 60.02 -58.43
C CYS A 657 -11.97 60.73 -57.06
N GLY A 658 -10.78 60.98 -56.50
CA GLY A 658 -10.59 61.72 -55.24
C GLY A 658 -10.50 60.83 -53.99
N GLU A 659 -10.50 61.45 -52.81
CA GLU A 659 -10.20 60.78 -51.52
C GLU A 659 -11.11 59.58 -51.20
N SER A 660 -12.37 59.59 -51.65
CA SER A 660 -13.33 58.50 -51.42
C SER A 660 -13.04 57.19 -52.17
N ALA A 661 -12.10 57.20 -53.13
CA ALA A 661 -11.78 56.04 -53.98
C ALA A 661 -10.34 55.52 -53.79
N ILE A 662 -9.58 56.08 -52.83
CA ILE A 662 -8.17 55.76 -52.58
C ILE A 662 -7.98 54.31 -52.10
N GLU A 663 -8.85 53.81 -51.21
CA GLU A 663 -8.79 52.41 -50.75
C GLU A 663 -8.97 51.41 -51.90
N ARG A 664 -9.93 51.68 -52.80
CA ARG A 664 -10.18 50.85 -53.99
C ARG A 664 -9.02 50.93 -54.98
N ALA A 665 -8.38 52.09 -55.13
CA ALA A 665 -7.17 52.24 -55.95
C ALA A 665 -6.01 51.40 -55.40
N GLY A 666 -5.78 51.42 -54.09
CA GLY A 666 -4.76 50.61 -53.42
C GLY A 666 -4.99 49.10 -53.60
N GLU A 667 -6.26 48.67 -53.54
CA GLU A 667 -6.66 47.27 -53.75
C GLU A 667 -6.40 46.85 -55.22
N CYS A 668 -6.78 47.71 -56.17
CA CYS A 668 -6.52 47.49 -57.60
C CYS A 668 -5.03 47.34 -57.91
N PHE A 669 -4.15 48.20 -57.36
CA PHE A 669 -2.70 48.06 -57.57
C PHE A 669 -2.11 46.83 -56.89
N SER A 670 -2.67 46.40 -55.76
CA SER A 670 -2.27 45.15 -55.10
C SER A 670 -2.62 43.93 -55.95
N LEU A 671 -3.82 43.92 -56.54
CA LEU A 671 -4.28 42.86 -57.46
C LEU A 671 -3.53 42.87 -58.79
N ALA A 672 -3.05 44.03 -59.25
CA ALA A 672 -2.19 44.16 -60.43
C ALA A 672 -0.73 43.69 -60.20
N GLY A 673 -0.33 43.44 -58.94
CA GLY A 673 1.06 43.11 -58.58
C GLY A 673 2.00 44.34 -58.51
N CYS A 674 1.45 45.56 -58.58
CA CYS A 674 2.18 46.82 -58.49
C CYS A 674 2.34 47.27 -57.01
N TYR A 675 2.94 46.41 -56.18
CA TYR A 675 2.97 46.57 -54.71
C TYR A 675 3.61 47.89 -54.23
N LYS A 676 4.52 48.48 -55.02
CA LYS A 676 5.13 49.78 -54.70
C LYS A 676 4.12 50.92 -54.78
N LEU A 677 3.26 50.93 -55.81
CA LEU A 677 2.20 51.92 -55.98
C LEU A 677 1.09 51.71 -54.94
N ALA A 678 0.71 50.46 -54.66
CA ALA A 678 -0.24 50.15 -53.60
C ALA A 678 0.24 50.66 -52.22
N ALA A 679 1.50 50.40 -51.88
CA ALA A 679 2.10 50.88 -50.63
C ALA A 679 2.16 52.42 -50.55
N GLU A 680 2.42 53.11 -51.66
CA GLU A 680 2.44 54.58 -51.72
C GLU A 680 1.03 55.18 -51.54
N VAL A 681 -0.02 54.54 -52.07
CA VAL A 681 -1.43 54.96 -51.93
C VAL A 681 -1.95 54.75 -50.50
N TYR A 682 -1.64 53.61 -49.87
CA TYR A 682 -2.01 53.37 -48.46
C TYR A 682 -1.19 54.21 -47.47
N ALA A 683 0.07 54.53 -47.78
CA ALA A 683 0.91 55.36 -46.94
C ALA A 683 0.46 56.84 -46.88
N THR A 684 -0.37 57.30 -47.81
CA THR A 684 -0.92 58.67 -47.81
C THR A 684 -2.12 58.87 -46.87
N GLU A 685 -2.81 57.81 -46.44
CA GLU A 685 -3.96 57.91 -45.50
C GLU A 685 -3.60 57.69 -44.02
N GLN A 686 -2.59 56.89 -43.68
CA GLN A 686 -2.40 56.38 -42.31
C GLN A 686 -1.21 56.96 -41.52
N LEU A 687 -0.62 58.10 -41.92
CA LEU A 687 0.50 58.70 -41.18
C LEU A 687 0.23 60.17 -40.75
N PRO A 688 0.45 60.54 -39.46
CA PRO A 688 0.33 61.91 -38.99
C PRO A 688 1.20 62.89 -39.80
N ARG A 689 0.69 64.09 -40.10
CA ARG A 689 1.34 65.10 -40.98
C ARG A 689 2.79 65.44 -40.59
N GLU A 690 3.16 65.28 -39.32
CA GLU A 690 4.51 65.53 -38.79
C GLU A 690 5.50 64.40 -39.14
N PHE A 691 5.02 63.15 -39.21
CA PHE A 691 5.80 61.97 -39.65
C PHE A 691 6.07 62.00 -41.15
N GLY A 692 5.09 62.47 -41.94
CA GLY A 692 5.25 62.72 -43.38
C GLY A 692 6.29 63.79 -43.71
N ASN A 693 6.49 64.79 -42.84
CA ASN A 693 7.49 65.85 -43.02
C ASN A 693 8.93 65.40 -42.68
N VAL A 694 9.10 64.47 -41.74
CA VAL A 694 10.41 63.85 -41.42
C VAL A 694 10.86 62.90 -42.53
N LEU A 695 9.93 62.11 -43.08
CA LEU A 695 10.20 61.24 -44.23
C LEU A 695 10.48 62.04 -45.51
N LYS A 696 9.78 63.17 -45.75
CA LYS A 696 10.09 64.11 -46.84
C LYS A 696 11.46 64.78 -46.68
N LYS A 697 11.92 65.11 -45.45
CA LYS A 697 13.26 65.69 -45.21
C LYS A 697 14.40 64.67 -45.37
N ARG A 698 14.19 63.38 -45.09
CA ARG A 698 15.18 62.32 -45.30
C ARG A 698 15.29 61.86 -46.76
N ARG A 699 14.29 62.10 -47.61
CA ARG A 699 14.31 61.86 -49.06
C ARG A 699 15.41 62.64 -49.83
N LYS A 700 16.10 63.60 -49.19
CA LYS A 700 17.24 64.34 -49.76
C LYS A 700 18.63 63.73 -49.48
N ARG A 701 18.77 62.70 -48.63
CA ARG A 701 20.06 62.05 -48.35
C ARG A 701 19.90 60.54 -48.35
N ASN A 702 20.22 59.90 -49.48
CA ASN A 702 20.22 58.46 -49.67
C ASN A 702 21.19 57.74 -48.70
N SER A 703 20.71 57.23 -47.57
CA SER A 703 21.49 56.37 -46.67
C SER A 703 20.60 55.32 -46.02
N LEU A 704 20.87 54.05 -46.30
CA LEU A 704 20.21 52.86 -45.76
C LEU A 704 20.80 52.49 -44.39
N THR A 705 20.07 52.73 -43.29
CA THR A 705 20.09 51.98 -42.02
C THR A 705 19.15 52.68 -41.03
N LEU A 706 18.12 51.99 -40.50
CA LEU A 706 17.24 52.53 -39.45
C LEU A 706 17.58 51.86 -38.11
N ASP A 707 17.83 52.68 -37.08
CA ASP A 707 18.23 52.28 -35.73
C ASP A 707 17.03 51.75 -34.94
N VAL A 708 17.15 50.53 -34.43
CA VAL A 708 16.09 49.76 -33.75
C VAL A 708 15.63 50.42 -32.44
N ASN A 709 16.47 51.26 -31.83
CA ASN A 709 16.14 51.91 -30.57
C ASN A 709 15.07 53.01 -30.70
N VAL A 710 14.90 53.60 -31.90
CA VAL A 710 13.86 54.62 -32.15
C VAL A 710 12.48 53.98 -32.37
N LEU A 711 12.43 52.74 -32.85
CA LEU A 711 11.19 51.96 -32.95
C LEU A 711 10.72 51.46 -31.58
N ALA A 712 11.64 51.08 -30.71
CA ALA A 712 11.32 50.61 -29.35
C ALA A 712 10.73 51.71 -28.45
N GLU A 713 11.12 52.98 -28.65
CA GLU A 713 10.60 54.12 -27.89
C GLU A 713 9.21 54.56 -28.36
N ALA A 714 8.83 54.24 -29.60
CA ALA A 714 7.51 54.52 -30.17
C ALA A 714 6.43 53.53 -29.68
N PHE A 715 6.77 52.25 -29.50
CA PHE A 715 5.83 51.24 -28.98
C PHE A 715 5.56 51.38 -27.48
N LYS A 716 6.42 52.07 -26.72
CA LYS A 716 6.23 52.33 -25.28
C LYS A 716 5.20 53.42 -24.96
N LYS A 717 4.69 54.17 -25.95
CA LYS A 717 3.74 55.28 -25.77
C LYS A 717 2.27 54.94 -26.08
N ILE A 718 1.97 53.71 -26.48
CA ILE A 718 0.61 53.26 -26.85
C ILE A 718 0.02 52.35 -25.76
N ASP A 719 0.37 52.61 -24.49
CA ASP A 719 -0.24 51.91 -23.36
C ASP A 719 -1.04 52.91 -22.53
N ASN A 720 -2.36 53.00 -22.78
CA ASN A 720 -3.29 53.40 -21.73
C ASN A 720 -4.75 53.00 -21.99
N ASN A 721 -5.25 52.28 -20.99
CA ASN A 721 -6.62 51.86 -20.71
C ASN A 721 -7.66 52.98 -20.78
N LEU A 722 -8.83 52.72 -21.37
CA LEU A 722 -10.18 53.18 -20.96
C LEU A 722 -11.19 52.90 -22.08
N ILE A 723 -11.84 51.72 -22.06
CA ILE A 723 -13.26 51.44 -22.42
C ILE A 723 -13.53 50.00 -21.95
N THR A 724 -14.55 49.81 -21.10
CA THR A 724 -14.93 48.56 -20.42
C THR A 724 -15.70 47.59 -21.33
N GLU A 725 -15.50 46.29 -21.14
CA GLU A 725 -15.99 45.16 -21.97
C GLU A 725 -17.51 45.11 -22.24
N ASP A 726 -18.37 45.77 -21.46
CA ASP A 726 -19.82 45.68 -21.60
C ASP A 726 -20.43 46.50 -22.77
N GLN A 727 -19.64 47.27 -23.52
CA GLN A 727 -20.11 47.99 -24.71
C GLN A 727 -19.71 47.35 -26.06
N LEU A 728 -19.02 46.21 -26.06
CA LEU A 728 -18.63 45.48 -27.29
C LEU A 728 -19.63 44.39 -27.73
N MET A 729 -20.77 44.25 -27.03
CA MET A 729 -21.75 43.18 -27.27
C MET A 729 -22.86 43.48 -28.31
N TRP A 730 -22.84 44.64 -29.00
CA TRP A 730 -23.91 45.00 -29.95
C TRP A 730 -23.47 45.32 -31.37
N ALA A 731 -22.21 45.09 -31.74
CA ALA A 731 -21.77 45.31 -33.11
C ALA A 731 -20.69 44.32 -33.55
N LEU A 732 -21.07 43.08 -33.90
CA LEU A 732 -20.40 42.24 -34.90
C LEU A 732 -21.21 40.93 -35.16
N PRO A 733 -21.24 40.39 -36.40
CA PRO A 733 -22.00 39.19 -36.74
C PRO A 733 -21.41 37.90 -36.12
N VAL A 734 -22.30 37.01 -35.70
CA VAL A 734 -22.09 35.68 -35.07
C VAL A 734 -21.06 34.77 -35.77
N HIS A 735 -20.65 35.07 -37.01
CA HIS A 735 -19.68 34.28 -37.76
C HIS A 735 -18.22 34.44 -37.27
N LEU A 736 -17.87 35.53 -36.58
CA LEU A 736 -16.51 35.74 -36.05
C LEU A 736 -16.33 35.15 -34.64
N LEU A 737 -17.41 35.09 -33.83
CA LEU A 737 -17.40 34.49 -32.49
C LEU A 737 -17.20 32.97 -32.52
N LEU A 738 -17.69 32.28 -33.56
CA LEU A 738 -17.34 30.88 -33.81
C LEU A 738 -15.89 30.70 -34.27
N SER A 739 -15.32 31.67 -35.01
CA SER A 739 -13.93 31.57 -35.48
C SER A 739 -12.91 31.78 -34.34
N ILE A 740 -13.21 32.64 -33.37
CA ILE A 740 -12.33 32.91 -32.23
C ILE A 740 -12.39 31.77 -31.20
N LEU A 741 -13.55 31.16 -30.97
CA LEU A 741 -13.66 29.94 -30.15
C LEU A 741 -12.96 28.72 -30.79
N LEU A 742 -12.87 28.67 -32.14
CA LEU A 742 -12.13 27.65 -32.88
C LEU A 742 -10.61 27.91 -32.94
N GLN A 743 -10.15 29.14 -32.69
CA GLN A 743 -8.72 29.46 -32.73
C GLN A 743 -8.05 29.39 -31.34
N THR A 744 -8.77 29.65 -30.25
CA THR A 744 -8.27 29.42 -28.88
C THR A 744 -8.24 27.95 -28.48
N GLY A 745 -9.04 27.08 -29.10
CA GLY A 745 -8.96 25.62 -28.90
C GLY A 745 -7.81 24.92 -29.64
N ILE A 746 -7.15 25.59 -30.60
CA ILE A 746 -6.14 24.96 -31.48
C ILE A 746 -4.70 25.34 -31.11
N GLN A 747 -4.48 26.34 -30.25
CA GLN A 747 -3.12 26.66 -29.79
C GLN A 747 -2.64 25.81 -28.59
N THR A 748 -3.53 25.03 -27.96
CA THR A 748 -3.18 24.12 -26.85
C THR A 748 -2.88 22.68 -27.27
N LEU A 749 -2.98 22.32 -28.56
CA LEU A 749 -2.76 20.94 -29.04
C LEU A 749 -1.66 20.76 -30.09
N LYS A 750 -0.86 21.81 -30.39
CA LYS A 750 0.21 21.71 -31.41
C LYS A 750 1.62 22.15 -31.00
N GLN A 751 1.88 22.43 -29.73
CA GLN A 751 3.25 22.65 -29.24
C GLN A 751 3.48 21.99 -27.88
N ASN A 752 3.69 20.67 -27.86
CA ASN A 752 4.81 20.08 -27.11
C ASN A 752 5.07 18.63 -27.52
N PRO A 753 6.19 18.37 -28.23
CA PRO A 753 6.79 17.05 -28.36
C PRO A 753 7.83 16.89 -27.25
N MET A 754 7.53 16.09 -26.22
CA MET A 754 8.47 15.29 -25.40
C MET A 754 7.69 14.63 -24.24
N LEU A 755 7.76 13.30 -24.23
CA LEU A 755 7.39 12.28 -23.23
C LEU A 755 7.89 12.59 -21.78
N PRO A 756 7.49 11.87 -20.69
CA PRO A 756 7.18 10.42 -20.66
C PRO A 756 6.09 9.91 -19.68
N ILE A 757 5.67 8.66 -19.93
CA ILE A 757 5.41 7.59 -18.94
C ILE A 757 4.82 8.04 -17.60
N LEU A 758 3.50 7.98 -17.47
CA LEU A 758 2.75 7.03 -16.65
C LEU A 758 1.27 7.19 -17.02
#